data_AF-A0AAW4DT07-F1
#
_entry.id   AF-A0AAW4DT07-F1
#
_cell.length_a   1.000
_cell.length_b   1.000
_cell.length_c   1.000
_cell.angle_alpha   90.00
_cell.angle_beta   90.00
_cell.angle_gamma   90.00
#
_symmetry.space_group_name_H-M   'P 1'
#
loop_
_entity.id
_entity.type
_entity.pdbx_description
1 polymer ?
#
loop_
_entity_poly.entity_id
_entity_poly.type
_entity_poly.pdbx_seq_one_letter_code
_entity_poly.pdbx_strand_id
1 'polypeptide(L)'
;MQSHSGNETTPLSQRLTLLLLAENQSDFLRRALKYYSSHPCNLIVVDASPAPDAQVAERAGLQYIHNAALSEAGLSARIAEGLKQVSTPFVAYAQVDSFLLPDALTEAVNFLEANEHYGACQGYSLGYQAYVDRVDYFRRDRKVHEDYASDQADERLLSFMGQSVSLLNAVTRTGLARQWFTSVPEGTELHWQDIGQMSFLVAAAALRILPIPYALHVNAEKEAEHRYGAAIAGAVKHIDPKAKAERETLARRVVSTLGNVPGFDGEQGAQHILAGLAAMAECLETQPYQAGEKIISSVWNVALAQADALFEPRQFVELPFYNQPLFDELARIEFLIHLLPAGHAQLEGLEAVLVKQAELLRVQSNPDAESLLSRLWQAYARYAFSHSVVQSLAEELGKSEDEEDIECAERIVAWGQRLQSDSAFDNSQLLKSMASGKLLDWLDSRDPAPAQLKKLTAQLARRPAGSQIGILLLDLEADVFKLQATFDSLINSHYRAFKVVVFTTGDLPATTTLNDTLHFVKVAESNYVDKINQVVKQASSDWLMLVQAGEEFTRSGLLLASAELLDAGQCRAVAVDEIHRQANGTLAPLFRPGFNLDLLQSVPTLAARHWLVRRELLVEAGGYSREFPKALEFDLLLRLIEQGGMSGLAHLSEPVLICDAPELEDNPDEQKALTRHLGQRGYQAEVSSALPGTYKIDYRHAHRPMVSILLHSQDNLPQLQRCLHSILQRTRYQRYEVLIGDNASTSAELSTWLDQQQQLSSRVRVFRADQRVSTAALRNLVSQEAKGEYLILLDAESQIVNVGWIESLLNQVQRPEVGVVGARLVDREGTVTQAGLILGLNGGVGSGFVGEPKTSRGYMQRLVVEQNYSAVSSACLIIAKELFDALGGLDEGAFAESLGDVDLCLKAAQAGYLTVWTPHVQVVHSGVVHAPEQALGVLIGKWSAQFAQDEAYNANLDRNGRGFTLAV
;
A
#
# COMPACT_ATOMS: atom_id res chain seq x y z
N MET A 1 -62.21 31.34 -13.95
CA MET A 1 -62.43 32.75 -14.39
C MET A 1 -62.17 33.60 -13.17
N GLN A 2 -61.11 34.41 -13.03
CA GLN A 2 -60.33 35.18 -14.01
C GLN A 2 -58.89 34.68 -14.18
N SER A 3 -58.37 34.87 -15.39
CA SER A 3 -57.06 34.48 -15.87
C SER A 3 -55.96 35.46 -15.44
N HIS A 4 -54.89 34.96 -14.82
CA HIS A 4 -53.57 35.59 -14.88
C HIS A 4 -52.72 34.85 -15.90
N SER A 5 -52.65 35.42 -17.08
CA SER A 5 -51.73 35.12 -18.15
C SER A 5 -50.34 35.69 -17.83
N GLY A 6 -49.31 34.85 -17.90
CA GLY A 6 -47.92 35.27 -18.12
C GLY A 6 -47.08 35.53 -16.87
N ASN A 7 -46.65 34.48 -16.17
CA ASN A 7 -45.37 34.49 -15.46
C ASN A 7 -44.43 33.53 -16.22
N GLU A 8 -43.53 34.08 -17.03
CA GLU A 8 -42.31 33.37 -17.38
C GLU A 8 -41.55 33.16 -16.06
N THR A 9 -41.64 31.97 -15.48
CA THR A 9 -40.86 31.62 -14.28
C THR A 9 -39.38 31.73 -14.63
N THR A 10 -38.67 32.62 -13.94
CA THR A 10 -37.22 32.79 -14.06
C THR A 10 -36.53 31.42 -14.03
N PRO A 11 -35.61 31.10 -14.98
CA PRO A 11 -34.92 29.82 -15.01
C PRO A 11 -34.18 29.53 -13.70
N LEU A 12 -34.12 28.25 -13.29
CA LEU A 12 -33.42 27.85 -12.06
C LEU A 12 -31.95 28.29 -12.05
N SER A 13 -31.29 28.37 -13.20
CA SER A 13 -29.91 28.84 -13.36
C SER A 13 -29.71 30.31 -13.00
N GLN A 14 -30.78 31.10 -12.98
CA GLN A 14 -30.75 32.49 -12.52
C GLN A 14 -31.18 32.62 -11.04
N ARG A 15 -31.69 31.53 -10.44
CA ARG A 15 -32.22 31.49 -9.07
C ARG A 15 -31.27 30.80 -8.10
N LEU A 16 -30.59 29.74 -8.52
CA LEU A 16 -29.71 28.90 -7.70
C LEU A 16 -28.34 28.73 -8.34
N THR A 17 -27.29 28.93 -7.53
CA THR A 17 -25.94 28.48 -7.83
C THR A 17 -25.57 27.32 -6.92
N LEU A 18 -25.06 26.24 -7.49
CA LEU A 18 -24.44 25.15 -6.75
C LEU A 18 -22.92 25.28 -6.84
N LEU A 19 -22.29 25.46 -5.68
CA LEU A 19 -20.84 25.49 -5.51
C LEU A 19 -20.32 24.07 -5.26
N LEU A 20 -19.55 23.52 -6.20
CA LEU A 20 -18.87 22.24 -6.04
C LEU A 20 -17.45 22.46 -5.51
N LEU A 21 -17.11 21.76 -4.44
CA LEU A 21 -15.84 21.87 -3.75
C LEU A 21 -15.02 20.60 -3.99
N ALA A 22 -13.81 20.74 -4.55
CA ALA A 22 -12.91 19.63 -4.87
C ALA A 22 -11.53 19.84 -4.25
N GLU A 23 -10.90 18.75 -3.82
CA GLU A 23 -9.51 18.73 -3.35
C GLU A 23 -8.91 17.34 -3.59
N ASN A 24 -8.02 17.21 -4.58
CA ASN A 24 -7.42 15.94 -4.99
C ASN A 24 -8.45 14.86 -5.37
N GLN A 25 -9.55 15.27 -5.99
CA GLN A 25 -10.75 14.44 -6.24
C GLN A 25 -11.26 14.59 -7.68
N SER A 26 -10.37 14.50 -8.68
CA SER A 26 -10.71 14.69 -10.10
C SER A 26 -11.83 13.74 -10.59
N ASP A 27 -11.80 12.47 -10.20
CA ASP A 27 -12.79 11.48 -10.65
C ASP A 27 -14.17 11.75 -10.07
N PHE A 28 -14.24 12.10 -8.78
CA PHE A 28 -15.48 12.56 -8.14
C PHE A 28 -16.01 13.84 -8.80
N LEU A 29 -15.13 14.80 -9.11
CA LEU A 29 -15.51 16.04 -9.79
C LEU A 29 -16.13 15.77 -11.17
N ARG A 30 -15.51 14.92 -11.99
CA ARG A 30 -16.05 14.53 -13.31
C ARG A 30 -17.41 13.85 -13.17
N ARG A 31 -17.58 12.95 -12.19
CA ARG A 31 -18.87 12.30 -11.89
C ARG A 31 -19.93 13.30 -11.45
N ALA A 32 -19.62 14.22 -10.53
CA ALA A 32 -20.53 15.26 -10.08
C ALA A 32 -20.98 16.16 -11.26
N LEU A 33 -20.03 16.60 -12.09
CA LEU A 33 -20.33 17.43 -13.26
C LEU A 33 -21.19 16.70 -14.31
N LYS A 34 -21.08 15.38 -14.43
CA LYS A 34 -21.98 14.57 -15.26
C LYS A 34 -23.37 14.48 -14.64
N TYR A 35 -23.45 14.19 -13.33
CA TYR A 35 -24.72 14.09 -12.60
C TYR A 35 -25.56 15.38 -12.68
N TYR A 36 -24.94 16.55 -12.51
CA TYR A 36 -25.62 17.85 -12.58
C TYR A 36 -25.77 18.40 -14.01
N SER A 37 -25.24 17.74 -15.05
CA SER A 37 -25.27 18.26 -16.42
C SER A 37 -26.67 18.44 -17.00
N SER A 38 -27.63 17.64 -16.53
CA SER A 38 -29.05 17.74 -16.90
C SER A 38 -29.85 18.67 -15.99
N HIS A 39 -29.26 19.17 -14.90
CA HIS A 39 -29.94 20.04 -13.95
C HIS A 39 -29.72 21.52 -14.31
N PRO A 40 -30.78 22.30 -14.58
CA PRO A 40 -30.65 23.67 -15.11
C PRO A 40 -30.29 24.70 -14.03
N CYS A 41 -29.35 24.41 -13.12
CA CYS A 41 -28.82 25.36 -12.14
C CYS A 41 -27.48 25.96 -12.61
N ASN A 42 -27.04 27.06 -12.00
CA ASN A 42 -25.71 27.61 -12.27
C ASN A 42 -24.67 26.80 -11.48
N LEU A 43 -23.59 26.35 -12.14
CA LEU A 43 -22.53 25.54 -11.53
C LEU A 43 -21.23 26.33 -11.46
N ILE A 44 -20.63 26.35 -10.27
CA ILE A 44 -19.29 26.90 -10.04
C ILE A 44 -18.46 25.85 -9.32
N VAL A 45 -17.25 25.59 -9.81
CA VAL A 45 -16.30 24.67 -9.20
C VAL A 45 -15.21 25.48 -8.51
N VAL A 46 -14.95 25.16 -7.24
CA VAL A 46 -13.77 25.63 -6.50
C VAL A 46 -12.86 24.43 -6.28
N ASP A 47 -11.73 24.42 -6.99
CA ASP A 47 -10.77 23.32 -6.95
C ASP A 47 -9.52 23.75 -6.18
N ALA A 48 -9.30 23.09 -5.04
CA ALA A 48 -8.15 23.27 -4.18
C ALA A 48 -7.01 22.26 -4.46
N SER A 49 -7.13 21.46 -5.53
CA SER A 49 -6.08 20.52 -5.92
C SER A 49 -4.79 21.25 -6.31
N PRO A 50 -3.59 20.69 -6.07
CA PRO A 50 -2.31 21.30 -6.45
C PRO A 50 -2.21 21.63 -7.95
N ALA A 51 -2.86 20.83 -8.79
CA ALA A 51 -2.96 21.05 -10.23
C ALA A 51 -4.43 20.98 -10.68
N PRO A 52 -4.85 21.79 -11.66
CA PRO A 52 -6.21 21.76 -12.17
C PRO A 52 -6.44 20.52 -13.05
N ASP A 53 -7.69 20.04 -13.09
CA ASP A 53 -8.08 19.03 -14.07
C ASP A 53 -8.28 19.69 -15.44
N ALA A 54 -7.40 19.39 -16.40
CA ALA A 54 -7.41 20.01 -17.72
C ALA A 54 -8.73 19.78 -18.48
N GLN A 55 -9.34 18.60 -18.37
CA GLN A 55 -10.60 18.30 -19.06
C GLN A 55 -11.77 19.09 -18.48
N VAL A 56 -11.74 19.34 -17.17
CA VAL A 56 -12.77 20.13 -16.50
C VAL A 56 -12.57 21.62 -16.75
N ALA A 57 -11.33 22.11 -16.65
CA ALA A 57 -11.00 23.53 -16.80
C ALA A 57 -11.33 24.08 -18.20
N GLU A 58 -11.24 23.24 -19.25
CA GLU A 58 -11.54 23.62 -20.63
C GLU A 58 -13.04 23.53 -20.99
N ARG A 59 -13.89 23.05 -20.06
CA ARG A 59 -15.32 22.84 -20.33
C ARG A 59 -16.04 24.18 -20.54
N ALA A 60 -16.57 24.37 -21.75
CA ALA A 60 -17.33 25.57 -22.10
C ALA A 60 -18.55 25.78 -21.19
N GLY A 61 -18.71 27.01 -20.69
CA GLY A 61 -19.86 27.41 -19.85
C GLY A 61 -19.76 27.03 -18.37
N LEU A 62 -18.67 26.38 -17.94
CA LEU A 62 -18.40 26.10 -16.53
C LEU A 62 -17.53 27.21 -15.93
N GLN A 63 -17.93 27.74 -14.76
CA GLN A 63 -17.05 28.62 -13.98
C GLN A 63 -16.14 27.76 -13.11
N TYR A 64 -14.87 27.66 -13.49
CA TYR A 64 -13.86 26.86 -12.79
C TYR A 64 -12.83 27.77 -12.11
N ILE A 65 -12.78 27.72 -10.78
CA ILE A 65 -11.90 28.54 -9.95
C ILE A 65 -10.80 27.64 -9.40
N HIS A 66 -9.57 27.89 -9.84
CA HIS A 66 -8.36 27.22 -9.39
C HIS A 66 -7.23 28.23 -9.24
N ASN A 67 -6.53 28.21 -8.10
CA ASN A 67 -5.30 28.97 -7.88
C ASN A 67 -4.51 28.39 -6.70
N ALA A 68 -3.21 28.70 -6.63
CA ALA A 68 -2.31 28.17 -5.61
C ALA A 68 -2.76 28.47 -4.16
N ALA A 69 -3.39 29.62 -3.90
CA ALA A 69 -3.81 30.00 -2.56
C ALA A 69 -4.95 29.10 -2.03
N LEU A 70 -5.76 28.50 -2.90
CA LEU A 70 -6.83 27.59 -2.48
C LEU A 70 -6.32 26.26 -1.92
N SER A 71 -5.13 25.82 -2.33
CA SER A 71 -4.55 24.55 -1.88
C SER A 71 -4.21 24.53 -0.39
N GLU A 72 -3.88 25.69 0.19
CA GLU A 72 -3.60 25.85 1.63
C GLU A 72 -4.81 26.41 2.41
N ALA A 73 -5.84 26.89 1.69
CA ALA A 73 -7.01 27.52 2.29
C ALA A 73 -7.92 26.50 2.99
N GLY A 74 -8.50 26.88 4.13
CA GLY A 74 -9.54 26.09 4.79
C GLY A 74 -10.91 26.16 4.08
N LEU A 75 -11.83 25.26 4.44
CA LEU A 75 -13.16 25.14 3.80
C LEU A 75 -13.93 26.47 3.66
N SER A 76 -14.05 27.25 4.74
CA SER A 76 -14.74 28.56 4.70
C SER A 76 -14.12 29.55 3.73
N ALA A 77 -12.79 29.58 3.60
CA ALA A 77 -12.09 30.46 2.67
C ALA A 77 -12.33 30.04 1.21
N ARG A 78 -12.35 28.73 0.93
CA ARG A 78 -12.70 28.18 -0.39
C ARG A 78 -14.14 28.53 -0.78
N ILE A 79 -15.10 28.36 0.15
CA ILE A 79 -16.49 28.74 -0.08
C ILE A 79 -16.63 30.26 -0.29
N ALA A 80 -15.96 31.07 0.53
CA ALA A 80 -15.96 32.52 0.39
C ALA A 80 -15.43 32.97 -0.98
N GLU A 81 -14.39 32.32 -1.50
CA GLU A 81 -13.88 32.58 -2.85
C GLU A 81 -14.93 32.28 -3.93
N GLY A 82 -15.58 31.11 -3.85
CA GLY A 82 -16.67 30.76 -4.77
C GLY A 82 -17.84 31.75 -4.70
N LEU A 83 -18.22 32.19 -3.50
CA LEU A 83 -19.32 33.14 -3.28
C LEU A 83 -19.10 34.53 -3.89
N LYS A 84 -17.84 34.90 -4.20
CA LYS A 84 -17.55 36.15 -4.94
C LYS A 84 -18.13 36.12 -6.35
N GLN A 85 -18.23 34.93 -6.95
CA GLN A 85 -18.72 34.73 -8.32
C GLN A 85 -20.23 34.43 -8.39
N VAL A 86 -20.88 34.17 -7.25
CA VAL A 86 -22.32 33.86 -7.20
C VAL A 86 -23.17 35.10 -7.44
N SER A 87 -23.98 35.12 -8.49
CA SER A 87 -24.93 36.22 -8.76
C SER A 87 -26.39 35.88 -8.43
N THR A 88 -26.69 34.62 -8.13
CA THR A 88 -28.04 34.13 -7.87
C THR A 88 -28.51 34.46 -6.45
N PRO A 89 -29.84 34.59 -6.22
CA PRO A 89 -30.39 34.87 -4.89
C PRO A 89 -30.20 33.73 -3.88
N PHE A 90 -30.07 32.49 -4.36
CA PHE A 90 -29.82 31.32 -3.54
C PHE A 90 -28.52 30.61 -3.93
N VAL A 91 -27.91 29.96 -2.94
CA VAL A 91 -26.70 29.16 -3.09
C VAL A 91 -26.81 27.87 -2.28
N ALA A 92 -26.30 26.78 -2.83
CA ALA A 92 -26.01 25.55 -2.10
C ALA A 92 -24.55 25.16 -2.36
N TYR A 93 -23.95 24.38 -1.47
CA TYR A 93 -22.58 23.93 -1.58
C TYR A 93 -22.53 22.42 -1.35
N ALA A 94 -21.71 21.73 -2.13
CA ALA A 94 -21.54 20.28 -2.05
C ALA A 94 -20.07 19.93 -2.26
N GLN A 95 -19.58 18.98 -1.48
CA GLN A 95 -18.36 18.27 -1.82
C GLN A 95 -18.62 17.45 -3.10
N VAL A 96 -17.60 17.32 -3.96
CA VAL A 96 -17.75 16.59 -5.24
C VAL A 96 -18.06 15.09 -5.07
N ASP A 97 -17.84 14.54 -3.88
CA ASP A 97 -18.20 13.17 -3.51
C ASP A 97 -19.67 13.02 -3.06
N SER A 98 -20.43 14.10 -2.99
CA SER A 98 -21.80 14.14 -2.51
C SER A 98 -22.78 14.51 -3.64
N PHE A 99 -23.99 13.95 -3.60
CA PHE A 99 -25.06 14.22 -4.55
C PHE A 99 -26.20 14.94 -3.83
N LEU A 100 -26.45 16.21 -4.17
CA LEU A 100 -27.69 16.90 -3.80
C LEU A 100 -28.74 16.59 -4.87
N LEU A 101 -29.95 16.21 -4.45
CA LEU A 101 -30.97 15.74 -5.38
C LEU A 101 -31.61 16.94 -6.11
N PRO A 102 -31.63 16.95 -7.47
CA PRO A 102 -32.19 18.03 -8.29
C PRO A 102 -33.58 18.52 -7.89
N ASP A 103 -34.50 17.59 -7.66
CA ASP A 103 -35.88 17.90 -7.29
C ASP A 103 -35.95 18.54 -5.90
N ALA A 104 -35.15 18.04 -4.96
CA ALA A 104 -35.08 18.56 -3.60
C ALA A 104 -34.47 19.97 -3.55
N LEU A 105 -33.45 20.26 -4.37
CA LEU A 105 -32.93 21.62 -4.55
C LEU A 105 -34.00 22.56 -5.10
N THR A 106 -34.76 22.12 -6.10
CA THR A 106 -35.82 22.90 -6.71
C THR A 106 -36.94 23.20 -5.72
N GLU A 107 -37.38 22.21 -4.94
CA GLU A 107 -38.37 22.38 -3.87
C GLU A 107 -37.89 23.34 -2.78
N ALA A 108 -36.63 23.21 -2.35
CA ALA A 108 -36.05 24.10 -1.35
C ALA A 108 -36.01 25.56 -1.83
N VAL A 109 -35.62 25.81 -3.09
CA VAL A 109 -35.65 27.14 -3.70
C VAL A 109 -37.08 27.67 -3.80
N ASN A 110 -38.02 26.87 -4.31
CA ASN A 110 -39.43 27.26 -4.41
C ASN A 110 -40.02 27.64 -3.04
N PHE A 111 -39.68 26.89 -2.00
CA PHE A 111 -40.09 27.18 -0.63
C PHE A 111 -39.52 28.52 -0.15
N LEU A 112 -38.23 28.78 -0.35
CA LEU A 112 -37.59 30.03 0.09
C LEU A 112 -38.10 31.25 -0.68
N GLU A 113 -38.46 31.11 -1.96
CA GLU A 113 -39.07 32.19 -2.72
C GLU A 113 -40.48 32.51 -2.25
N ALA A 114 -41.25 31.50 -1.89
CA ALA A 114 -42.59 31.69 -1.33
C ALA A 114 -42.57 32.27 0.09
N ASN A 115 -41.44 32.18 0.80
CA ASN A 115 -41.33 32.54 2.22
C ASN A 115 -40.10 33.42 2.51
N GLU A 116 -40.27 34.75 2.43
CA GLU A 116 -39.19 35.73 2.58
C GLU A 116 -38.43 35.67 3.92
N HIS A 117 -39.13 35.34 5.01
CA HIS A 117 -38.55 35.27 6.37
C HIS A 117 -37.66 34.03 6.63
N TYR A 118 -37.64 33.07 5.72
CA TYR A 118 -36.78 31.89 5.83
C TYR A 118 -35.44 32.13 5.15
N GLY A 119 -34.35 31.77 5.84
CA GLY A 119 -32.98 31.98 5.38
C GLY A 119 -32.33 30.75 4.73
N ALA A 120 -32.77 29.56 5.12
CA ALA A 120 -32.25 28.30 4.60
C ALA A 120 -33.34 27.20 4.55
N CYS A 121 -33.16 26.24 3.65
CA CYS A 121 -34.06 25.11 3.46
C CYS A 121 -33.29 23.87 2.96
N GLN A 122 -33.53 22.71 3.57
CA GLN A 122 -33.01 21.40 3.14
C GLN A 122 -34.01 20.28 3.41
N GLY A 123 -33.69 19.03 3.10
CA GLY A 123 -34.45 17.85 3.53
C GLY A 123 -33.56 16.85 4.26
N TYR A 124 -33.85 15.55 4.13
CA TYR A 124 -33.13 14.47 4.82
C TYR A 124 -32.11 13.79 3.92
N SER A 125 -30.93 13.50 4.48
CA SER A 125 -29.78 12.96 3.75
C SER A 125 -29.47 11.51 4.14
N LEU A 126 -28.87 10.79 3.19
CA LEU A 126 -28.31 9.45 3.39
C LEU A 126 -26.78 9.48 3.23
N GLY A 127 -26.11 8.50 3.82
CA GLY A 127 -24.75 8.13 3.46
C GLY A 127 -24.75 7.05 2.37
N TYR A 128 -23.70 6.98 1.56
CA TYR A 128 -23.50 5.88 0.61
C TYR A 128 -22.05 5.41 0.59
N GLN A 129 -21.82 4.13 0.32
CA GLN A 129 -20.51 3.56 0.08
C GLN A 129 -20.54 2.71 -1.18
N ALA A 130 -19.70 3.05 -2.15
CA ALA A 130 -19.62 2.36 -3.42
C ALA A 130 -18.59 1.23 -3.40
N TYR A 131 -18.96 0.08 -3.94
CA TYR A 131 -18.11 -1.05 -4.25
C TYR A 131 -18.20 -1.37 -5.74
N VAL A 132 -17.40 -2.31 -6.23
CA VAL A 132 -17.42 -2.71 -7.65
C VAL A 132 -18.76 -3.35 -8.04
N ASP A 133 -19.36 -4.12 -7.14
CA ASP A 133 -20.55 -4.95 -7.37
C ASP A 133 -21.85 -4.37 -6.76
N ARG A 134 -21.75 -3.40 -5.85
CA ARG A 134 -22.89 -2.84 -5.12
C ARG A 134 -22.67 -1.42 -4.60
N VAL A 135 -23.75 -0.77 -4.19
CA VAL A 135 -23.76 0.47 -3.41
C VAL A 135 -24.55 0.26 -2.12
N ASP A 136 -23.92 0.49 -0.98
CA ASP A 136 -24.56 0.40 0.33
C ASP A 136 -24.99 1.79 0.79
N TYR A 137 -26.24 1.94 1.24
CA TYR A 137 -26.80 3.18 1.76
C TYR A 137 -27.01 3.11 3.27
N PHE A 138 -26.65 4.21 3.93
CA PHE A 138 -26.66 4.36 5.37
C PHE A 138 -27.60 5.48 5.78
N ARG A 139 -28.34 5.27 6.86
CA ARG A 139 -29.05 6.36 7.53
C ARG A 139 -28.00 7.33 8.05
N ARG A 140 -28.06 8.59 7.61
CA ARG A 140 -27.22 9.69 8.11
C ARG A 140 -28.01 10.61 9.03
N ASP A 141 -29.17 11.06 8.56
CA ASP A 141 -30.06 11.93 9.32
C ASP A 141 -31.13 11.15 10.09
N ARG A 142 -31.68 11.79 11.13
CA ARG A 142 -32.80 11.29 11.92
C ARG A 142 -34.00 12.18 11.72
N LYS A 143 -35.20 11.67 12.00
CA LYS A 143 -36.40 12.48 11.98
C LYS A 143 -36.30 13.57 13.05
N VAL A 144 -36.50 14.82 12.66
CA VAL A 144 -36.39 15.99 13.54
C VAL A 144 -37.64 16.86 13.43
N HIS A 145 -37.69 17.92 14.24
CA HIS A 145 -38.64 19.00 14.01
C HIS A 145 -38.33 19.70 12.67
N GLU A 146 -39.37 20.01 11.90
CA GLU A 146 -39.23 20.39 10.49
C GLU A 146 -39.40 21.89 10.21
N ASP A 147 -39.92 22.67 11.18
CA ASP A 147 -40.29 24.08 10.96
C ASP A 147 -39.81 25.02 12.07
N TYR A 148 -38.65 25.64 11.89
CA TYR A 148 -38.08 26.54 12.89
C TYR A 148 -38.45 27.98 12.53
N ALA A 149 -39.71 28.35 12.80
CA ALA A 149 -40.31 29.59 12.37
C ALA A 149 -40.69 30.56 13.51
N SER A 150 -40.27 30.30 14.77
CA SER A 150 -40.53 31.22 15.89
C SER A 150 -39.98 32.61 15.59
N ASP A 151 -40.71 33.66 15.93
CA ASP A 151 -40.24 35.05 15.81
C ASP A 151 -39.06 35.33 16.78
N GLN A 152 -38.92 34.54 17.84
CA GLN A 152 -37.83 34.63 18.81
C GLN A 152 -36.63 33.79 18.36
N ALA A 153 -35.50 34.44 18.09
CA ALA A 153 -34.31 33.79 17.54
C ALA A 153 -33.64 32.81 18.52
N ASP A 154 -33.72 33.06 19.82
CA ASP A 154 -33.19 32.21 20.88
C ASP A 154 -34.00 30.91 21.03
N GLU A 155 -35.32 30.97 20.86
CA GLU A 155 -36.18 29.78 20.82
C GLU A 155 -35.86 28.91 19.60
N ARG A 156 -35.72 29.51 18.41
CA ARG A 156 -35.33 28.78 17.20
C ARG A 156 -33.99 28.08 17.39
N LEU A 157 -33.01 28.79 17.94
CA LEU A 157 -31.66 28.29 18.17
C LEU A 157 -31.66 27.11 19.15
N LEU A 158 -32.31 27.26 20.30
CA LEU A 158 -32.37 26.20 21.31
C LEU A 158 -33.03 24.94 20.75
N SER A 159 -34.14 25.12 20.02
CA SER A 159 -34.90 24.02 19.40
C SER A 159 -34.07 23.28 18.35
N PHE A 160 -33.42 24.00 17.42
CA PHE A 160 -32.66 23.40 16.33
C PHE A 160 -31.37 22.74 16.82
N MET A 161 -30.61 23.43 17.67
CA MET A 161 -29.33 22.90 18.14
C MET A 161 -29.51 21.62 18.98
N GLY A 162 -30.66 21.48 19.66
CA GLY A 162 -31.06 20.24 20.33
C GLY A 162 -31.35 19.06 19.39
N GLN A 163 -31.46 19.25 18.08
CA GLN A 163 -31.60 18.18 17.09
C GLN A 163 -30.28 17.75 16.45
N SER A 164 -29.23 18.57 16.53
CA SER A 164 -27.87 18.28 16.04
C SER A 164 -27.76 17.89 14.55
N VAL A 165 -28.56 18.51 13.67
CA VAL A 165 -28.52 18.27 12.21
C VAL A 165 -27.67 19.32 11.50
N SER A 166 -26.72 18.89 10.66
CA SER A 166 -25.89 19.82 9.87
C SER A 166 -26.71 20.62 8.86
N LEU A 167 -26.36 21.90 8.68
CA LEU A 167 -26.90 22.78 7.63
C LEU A 167 -25.87 23.08 6.53
N LEU A 168 -24.76 22.34 6.50
CA LEU A 168 -23.67 22.56 5.54
C LEU A 168 -24.10 22.30 4.08
N ASN A 169 -25.27 21.73 3.79
CA ASN A 169 -25.68 21.55 2.38
C ASN A 169 -26.99 22.27 2.05
N ALA A 170 -27.57 23.01 3.00
CA ALA A 170 -28.84 23.67 2.82
C ALA A 170 -28.81 24.72 1.71
N VAL A 171 -29.89 24.80 0.94
CA VAL A 171 -30.12 25.95 0.06
C VAL A 171 -30.27 27.16 0.96
N THR A 172 -29.39 28.14 0.79
CA THR A 172 -29.29 29.31 1.66
C THR A 172 -29.42 30.58 0.82
N ARG A 173 -30.03 31.63 1.39
CA ARG A 173 -29.99 32.95 0.76
C ARG A 173 -28.54 33.43 0.62
N THR A 174 -28.14 33.82 -0.59
CA THR A 174 -26.75 34.20 -0.90
C THR A 174 -26.21 35.30 0.01
N GLY A 175 -27.07 36.24 0.44
CA GLY A 175 -26.69 37.28 1.41
C GLY A 175 -26.22 36.72 2.76
N LEU A 176 -26.96 35.75 3.31
CA LEU A 176 -26.60 35.10 4.58
C LEU A 176 -25.34 34.24 4.45
N ALA A 177 -25.23 33.49 3.35
CA ALA A 177 -24.03 32.69 3.08
C ALA A 177 -22.78 33.58 3.01
N ARG A 178 -22.84 34.71 2.29
CA ARG A 178 -21.75 35.69 2.23
C ARG A 178 -21.42 36.27 3.59
N GLN A 179 -22.44 36.67 4.36
CA GLN A 179 -22.26 37.26 5.67
C GLN A 179 -21.51 36.32 6.62
N TRP A 180 -21.81 35.01 6.60
CA TRP A 180 -21.11 34.02 7.40
C TRP A 180 -19.69 33.73 6.87
N PHE A 181 -19.56 33.24 5.64
CA PHE A 181 -18.27 32.72 5.17
C PHE A 181 -17.19 33.79 5.00
N THR A 182 -17.56 35.07 4.90
CA THR A 182 -16.59 36.19 4.92
C THR A 182 -16.17 36.61 6.33
N SER A 183 -16.90 36.22 7.38
CA SER A 183 -16.57 36.56 8.78
C SER A 183 -15.76 35.48 9.50
N VAL A 184 -15.72 34.25 8.97
CA VAL A 184 -14.96 33.13 9.54
C VAL A 184 -13.47 33.29 9.24
N PRO A 185 -12.60 33.40 10.26
CA PRO A 185 -11.16 33.46 10.07
C PRO A 185 -10.58 32.19 9.47
N GLU A 186 -9.55 32.38 8.66
CA GLU A 186 -8.71 31.30 8.14
C GLU A 186 -8.07 30.49 9.28
N GLY A 187 -8.02 29.17 9.13
CA GLY A 187 -7.54 28.25 10.17
C GLY A 187 -8.59 27.84 11.22
N THR A 188 -9.84 28.31 11.14
CA THR A 188 -10.93 27.78 11.98
C THR A 188 -11.14 26.29 11.68
N GLU A 189 -11.12 25.42 12.70
CA GLU A 189 -11.29 23.98 12.51
C GLU A 189 -12.67 23.61 11.95
N LEU A 190 -12.75 22.54 11.16
CA LEU A 190 -13.95 22.16 10.39
C LEU A 190 -15.22 22.05 11.26
N HIS A 191 -15.12 21.39 12.41
CA HIS A 191 -16.25 21.22 13.32
C HIS A 191 -16.78 22.55 13.86
N TRP A 192 -15.91 23.54 14.07
CA TRP A 192 -16.32 24.88 14.48
C TRP A 192 -16.95 25.70 13.36
N GLN A 193 -16.58 25.44 12.09
CA GLN A 193 -17.24 26.06 10.95
C GLN A 193 -18.69 25.58 10.81
N ASP A 194 -18.93 24.27 10.96
CA ASP A 194 -20.26 23.66 10.89
C ASP A 194 -21.16 24.13 12.05
N ILE A 195 -20.67 24.00 13.31
CA ILE A 195 -21.39 24.48 14.50
C ILE A 195 -21.70 25.98 14.42
N GLY A 196 -20.72 26.77 13.99
CA GLY A 196 -20.87 28.20 13.82
C GLY A 196 -21.92 28.56 12.77
N GLN A 197 -21.91 27.86 11.63
CA GLN A 197 -22.86 28.09 10.56
C GLN A 197 -24.29 27.76 10.99
N MET A 198 -24.49 26.61 11.64
CA MET A 198 -25.81 26.22 12.17
C MET A 198 -26.34 27.28 13.12
N SER A 199 -25.50 27.71 14.06
CA SER A 199 -25.86 28.73 15.05
C SER A 199 -26.19 30.07 14.39
N PHE A 200 -25.41 30.48 13.39
CA PHE A 200 -25.63 31.72 12.66
C PHE A 200 -26.93 31.69 11.85
N LEU A 201 -27.16 30.66 11.03
CA LEU A 201 -28.33 30.60 10.14
C LEU A 201 -29.64 30.59 10.91
N VAL A 202 -29.72 29.79 11.98
CA VAL A 202 -30.94 29.66 12.79
C VAL A 202 -31.23 30.94 13.57
N ALA A 203 -30.20 31.61 14.08
CA ALA A 203 -30.37 32.91 14.74
C ALA A 203 -30.74 34.01 13.74
N ALA A 204 -30.19 34.00 12.52
CA ALA A 204 -30.41 35.03 11.51
C ALA A 204 -31.82 35.00 10.90
N ALA A 205 -32.40 33.82 10.68
CA ALA A 205 -33.68 33.68 9.98
C ALA A 205 -34.41 32.37 10.34
N ALA A 206 -35.66 32.23 9.88
CA ALA A 206 -36.38 30.95 9.99
C ALA A 206 -35.75 29.88 9.08
N LEU A 207 -35.94 28.62 9.44
CA LEU A 207 -35.35 27.46 8.76
C LEU A 207 -36.41 26.39 8.52
N ARG A 208 -36.33 25.73 7.36
CA ARG A 208 -37.20 24.59 7.01
C ARG A 208 -36.40 23.31 6.73
N ILE A 209 -36.84 22.20 7.31
CA ILE A 209 -36.48 20.84 6.88
C ILE A 209 -37.69 20.24 6.16
N LEU A 210 -37.58 19.98 4.87
CA LEU A 210 -38.61 19.37 4.04
C LEU A 210 -38.66 17.85 4.29
N PRO A 211 -39.85 17.23 4.36
CA PRO A 211 -40.02 15.79 4.53
C PRO A 211 -39.75 15.03 3.22
N ILE A 212 -38.62 15.30 2.58
CA ILE A 212 -38.18 14.72 1.30
C ILE A 212 -36.71 14.23 1.40
N PRO A 213 -36.29 13.27 0.57
CA PRO A 213 -34.87 12.99 0.36
C PRO A 213 -34.17 14.20 -0.22
N TYR A 214 -32.96 14.50 0.25
CA TYR A 214 -32.25 15.72 -0.10
C TYR A 214 -30.86 15.50 -0.65
N ALA A 215 -30.07 14.63 -0.02
CA ALA A 215 -28.69 14.42 -0.41
C ALA A 215 -28.18 13.01 -0.10
N LEU A 216 -27.16 12.59 -0.85
CA LEU A 216 -26.33 11.44 -0.59
C LEU A 216 -24.90 11.91 -0.32
N HIS A 217 -24.31 11.47 0.77
CA HIS A 217 -22.92 11.79 1.12
C HIS A 217 -22.08 10.53 1.13
N VAL A 218 -20.84 10.61 0.63
CA VAL A 218 -19.94 9.46 0.73
C VAL A 218 -19.70 9.15 2.20
N ASN A 219 -19.86 7.89 2.58
CA ASN A 219 -19.52 7.40 3.89
C ASN A 219 -18.01 7.14 3.90
N ALA A 220 -17.26 8.02 4.55
CA ALA A 220 -15.79 7.90 4.62
C ALA A 220 -15.42 6.66 5.47
N GLU A 221 -14.17 6.20 5.40
CA GLU A 221 -13.72 5.09 6.26
C GLU A 221 -14.18 5.30 7.71
N LYS A 222 -14.70 4.26 8.37
CA LYS A 222 -15.38 4.36 9.68
C LYS A 222 -14.61 5.23 10.68
N GLU A 223 -13.28 5.19 10.66
CA GLU A 223 -12.44 6.01 11.53
C GLU A 223 -12.51 7.53 11.30
N ALA A 224 -12.69 8.00 10.06
CA ALA A 224 -12.77 9.42 9.73
C ALA A 224 -14.11 10.02 10.18
N GLU A 225 -15.22 9.33 9.95
CA GLU A 225 -16.55 9.75 10.43
C GLU A 225 -16.65 9.73 11.95
N HIS A 226 -16.13 8.67 12.59
CA HIS A 226 -16.06 8.61 14.05
C HIS A 226 -15.23 9.76 14.61
N ARG A 227 -14.12 10.13 13.96
CA ARG A 227 -13.29 11.28 14.36
C ARG A 227 -14.04 12.60 14.20
N TYR A 228 -14.77 12.83 13.10
CA TYR A 228 -15.53 14.07 12.91
C TYR A 228 -16.67 14.24 13.92
N GLY A 229 -17.50 13.19 14.09
CA GLY A 229 -18.57 13.18 15.08
C GLY A 229 -18.05 13.30 16.51
N ALA A 230 -16.92 12.64 16.82
CA ALA A 230 -16.25 12.77 18.12
C ALA A 230 -15.66 14.17 18.33
N ALA A 231 -15.13 14.82 17.29
CA ALA A 231 -14.64 16.19 17.38
C ALA A 231 -15.77 17.17 17.70
N ILE A 232 -16.92 17.05 17.02
CA ILE A 232 -18.13 17.84 17.33
C ILE A 232 -18.59 17.59 18.77
N ALA A 233 -18.71 16.32 19.16
CA ALA A 233 -19.10 15.96 20.53
C ALA A 233 -18.12 16.49 21.57
N GLY A 234 -16.81 16.36 21.34
CA GLY A 234 -15.75 16.89 22.20
C GLY A 234 -15.81 18.41 22.32
N ALA A 235 -16.00 19.10 21.19
CA ALA A 235 -16.08 20.56 21.12
C ALA A 235 -17.22 21.13 21.99
N VAL A 236 -18.39 20.50 22.00
CA VAL A 236 -19.54 20.97 22.78
C VAL A 236 -19.58 20.41 24.21
N LYS A 237 -19.06 19.21 24.46
CA LYS A 237 -19.13 18.53 25.78
C LYS A 237 -17.95 18.85 26.71
N HIS A 238 -16.73 19.00 26.20
CA HIS A 238 -15.56 19.13 27.06
C HIS A 238 -15.60 20.44 27.86
N ILE A 239 -15.30 20.34 29.15
CA ILE A 239 -15.33 21.46 30.10
C ILE A 239 -13.94 22.00 30.41
N ASP A 240 -12.90 21.53 29.71
CA ASP A 240 -11.55 22.03 29.93
C ASP A 240 -11.44 23.52 29.54
N PRO A 241 -10.48 24.27 30.12
CA PRO A 241 -10.39 25.71 29.90
C PRO A 241 -10.22 26.10 28.43
N LYS A 242 -9.57 25.27 27.60
CA LYS A 242 -9.34 25.56 26.19
C LYS A 242 -10.65 25.40 25.40
N ALA A 243 -11.33 24.25 25.54
CA ALA A 243 -12.62 24.02 24.88
C ALA A 243 -13.71 25.02 25.32
N LYS A 244 -13.69 25.47 26.58
CA LYS A 244 -14.56 26.55 27.05
C LYS A 244 -14.25 27.88 26.34
N ALA A 245 -12.98 28.27 26.27
CA ALA A 245 -12.57 29.52 25.61
C ALA A 245 -12.89 29.52 24.11
N GLU A 246 -12.76 28.37 23.44
CA GLU A 246 -13.13 28.20 22.02
C GLU A 246 -14.63 28.39 21.80
N ARG A 247 -15.49 27.79 22.63
CA ARG A 247 -16.96 27.99 22.58
C ARG A 247 -17.35 29.45 22.79
N GLU A 248 -16.76 30.12 23.79
CA GLU A 248 -17.03 31.53 24.07
C GLU A 248 -16.55 32.44 22.94
N THR A 249 -15.45 32.06 22.26
CA THR A 249 -14.93 32.78 21.10
C THR A 249 -15.85 32.61 19.90
N LEU A 250 -16.35 31.39 19.64
CA LEU A 250 -17.34 31.14 18.61
C LEU A 250 -18.63 31.93 18.87
N ALA A 251 -19.15 31.87 20.10
CA ALA A 251 -20.40 32.54 20.47
C ALA A 251 -20.34 34.05 20.20
N ARG A 252 -19.27 34.72 20.64
CA ARG A 252 -19.04 36.13 20.37
C ARG A 252 -18.91 36.43 18.86
N ARG A 253 -18.30 35.52 18.10
CA ARG A 253 -18.17 35.67 16.64
C ARG A 253 -19.51 35.56 15.92
N VAL A 254 -20.33 34.58 16.28
CA VAL A 254 -21.67 34.42 15.69
C VAL A 254 -22.49 35.68 15.96
N VAL A 255 -22.51 36.16 17.22
CA VAL A 255 -23.19 37.41 17.61
C VAL A 255 -22.67 38.61 16.82
N SER A 256 -21.34 38.79 16.71
CA SER A 256 -20.78 39.89 15.93
C SER A 256 -21.15 39.83 14.44
N THR A 257 -21.36 38.61 13.92
CA THR A 257 -21.73 38.40 12.51
C THR A 257 -23.21 38.66 12.29
N LEU A 258 -24.09 38.33 13.25
CA LEU A 258 -25.55 38.54 13.15
C LEU A 258 -25.92 40.03 13.02
N GLY A 259 -25.17 40.93 13.66
CA GLY A 259 -25.48 42.36 13.68
C GLY A 259 -26.72 42.65 14.55
N ASN A 260 -27.70 43.38 14.03
CA ASN A 260 -28.84 43.90 14.81
C ASN A 260 -30.03 42.91 14.91
N VAL A 261 -29.77 41.62 15.13
CA VAL A 261 -30.85 40.63 15.35
C VAL A 261 -31.41 40.81 16.78
N PRO A 262 -32.71 41.05 16.97
CA PRO A 262 -33.29 41.24 18.29
C PRO A 262 -32.97 40.10 19.26
N GLY A 263 -32.47 40.43 20.45
CA GLY A 263 -32.09 39.46 21.48
C GLY A 263 -30.66 38.92 21.35
N PHE A 264 -29.93 39.27 20.28
CA PHE A 264 -28.56 38.84 20.02
C PHE A 264 -27.56 39.99 20.06
N ASP A 265 -27.62 40.80 21.13
CA ASP A 265 -26.69 41.91 21.37
C ASP A 265 -25.69 41.56 22.49
N GLY A 266 -24.40 41.82 22.23
CA GLY A 266 -23.33 41.73 23.24
C GLY A 266 -23.25 40.37 23.95
N GLU A 267 -23.06 40.41 25.28
CA GLU A 267 -22.93 39.21 26.12
C GLU A 267 -24.22 38.40 26.22
N GLN A 268 -25.39 39.04 26.13
CA GLN A 268 -26.67 38.33 26.18
C GLN A 268 -26.83 37.42 24.96
N GLY A 269 -26.52 37.92 23.76
CA GLY A 269 -26.49 37.09 22.55
C GLY A 269 -25.52 35.93 22.65
N ALA A 270 -24.34 36.15 23.25
CA ALA A 270 -23.34 35.10 23.41
C ALA A 270 -23.83 33.99 24.36
N GLN A 271 -24.56 34.35 25.41
CA GLN A 271 -25.21 33.39 26.31
C GLN A 271 -26.29 32.55 25.59
N HIS A 272 -27.08 33.15 24.69
CA HIS A 272 -28.04 32.39 23.88
C HIS A 272 -27.33 31.39 22.95
N ILE A 273 -26.21 31.76 22.32
CA ILE A 273 -25.39 30.81 21.54
C ILE A 273 -24.88 29.67 22.40
N LEU A 274 -24.30 29.97 23.57
CA LEU A 274 -23.80 28.95 24.49
C LEU A 274 -24.91 28.02 24.99
N ALA A 275 -26.13 28.53 25.21
CA ALA A 275 -27.28 27.71 25.57
C ALA A 275 -27.67 26.72 24.45
N GLY A 276 -27.65 27.17 23.19
CA GLY A 276 -27.83 26.30 22.04
C GLY A 276 -26.77 25.18 21.96
N LEU A 277 -25.49 25.53 22.18
CA LEU A 277 -24.40 24.53 22.23
C LEU A 277 -24.58 23.53 23.38
N ALA A 278 -25.11 23.97 24.53
CA ALA A 278 -25.42 23.08 25.63
C ALA A 278 -26.56 22.10 25.28
N ALA A 279 -27.62 22.56 24.60
CA ALA A 279 -28.69 21.69 24.11
C ALA A 279 -28.18 20.65 23.10
N MET A 280 -27.25 21.06 22.21
CA MET A 280 -26.58 20.13 21.30
C MET A 280 -25.75 19.09 22.07
N ALA A 281 -25.02 19.50 23.11
CA ALA A 281 -24.23 18.60 23.94
C ALA A 281 -25.10 17.53 24.62
N GLU A 282 -26.27 17.92 25.16
CA GLU A 282 -27.26 17.03 25.78
C GLU A 282 -27.81 16.01 24.77
N CYS A 283 -28.18 16.46 23.57
CA CYS A 283 -28.61 15.56 22.49
C CYS A 283 -27.53 14.52 22.18
N LEU A 284 -26.27 14.97 22.06
CA LEU A 284 -25.14 14.11 21.74
C LEU A 284 -24.78 13.11 22.84
N GLU A 285 -25.32 13.21 24.05
CA GLU A 285 -25.15 12.19 25.11
C GLU A 285 -25.86 10.88 24.78
N THR A 286 -27.02 10.98 24.14
CA THR A 286 -27.87 9.83 23.86
C THR A 286 -27.80 9.39 22.40
N GLN A 287 -27.21 10.23 21.54
CA GLN A 287 -27.32 10.12 20.09
C GLN A 287 -26.00 10.53 19.41
N PRO A 288 -25.40 9.72 18.50
CA PRO A 288 -24.26 10.22 17.72
C PRO A 288 -24.70 11.32 16.74
N TYR A 289 -23.78 12.23 16.40
CA TYR A 289 -24.04 13.37 15.51
C TYR A 289 -24.58 12.95 14.14
N GLN A 290 -24.10 11.84 13.61
CA GLN A 290 -24.64 11.18 12.42
C GLN A 290 -25.08 9.77 12.78
N ALA A 291 -26.17 9.31 12.17
CA ALA A 291 -26.50 7.89 12.14
C ALA A 291 -25.51 7.13 11.25
N GLY A 292 -25.43 5.82 11.43
CA GLY A 292 -24.51 4.95 10.67
C GLY A 292 -25.09 3.56 10.39
N GLU A 293 -26.41 3.40 10.58
CA GLU A 293 -27.09 2.15 10.28
C GLU A 293 -27.21 1.97 8.77
N LYS A 294 -26.69 0.87 8.23
CA LYS A 294 -26.98 0.46 6.84
C LYS A 294 -28.47 0.16 6.72
N ILE A 295 -29.11 0.66 5.67
CA ILE A 295 -30.56 0.52 5.45
C ILE A 295 -30.90 -0.15 4.11
N ILE A 296 -30.07 0.02 3.09
CA ILE A 296 -30.26 -0.54 1.75
C ILE A 296 -28.90 -1.01 1.23
N SER A 297 -28.88 -2.14 0.55
CA SER A 297 -27.76 -2.59 -0.29
C SER A 297 -28.30 -2.75 -1.71
N SER A 298 -27.77 -2.00 -2.67
CA SER A 298 -28.21 -2.05 -4.07
C SER A 298 -27.17 -2.73 -4.94
N VAL A 299 -27.59 -3.74 -5.69
CA VAL A 299 -26.71 -4.51 -6.59
C VAL A 299 -27.11 -4.22 -8.02
N TRP A 300 -26.12 -4.00 -8.90
CA TRP A 300 -26.41 -3.84 -10.32
C TRP A 300 -26.75 -5.20 -10.96
N ASN A 301 -27.99 -5.36 -11.41
CA ASN A 301 -28.43 -6.55 -12.12
C ASN A 301 -28.02 -6.46 -13.60
N VAL A 302 -26.97 -7.19 -13.96
CA VAL A 302 -26.41 -7.22 -15.32
C VAL A 302 -27.43 -7.70 -16.37
N ALA A 303 -28.34 -8.61 -16.01
CA ALA A 303 -29.32 -9.17 -16.94
C ALA A 303 -30.46 -8.19 -17.25
N LEU A 304 -30.87 -7.40 -16.25
CA LEU A 304 -31.96 -6.43 -16.33
C LEU A 304 -31.47 -5.01 -16.63
N ALA A 305 -30.14 -4.77 -16.58
CA ALA A 305 -29.51 -3.45 -16.72
C ALA A 305 -30.11 -2.39 -15.78
N GLN A 306 -30.42 -2.80 -14.55
CA GLN A 306 -31.03 -1.98 -13.51
C GLN A 306 -30.45 -2.31 -12.13
N ALA A 307 -30.69 -1.41 -11.18
CA ALA A 307 -30.38 -1.59 -9.78
C ALA A 307 -31.45 -2.41 -9.06
N ASP A 308 -31.04 -3.41 -8.27
CA ASP A 308 -31.92 -4.19 -7.40
C ASP A 308 -31.62 -3.84 -5.93
N ALA A 309 -32.54 -3.09 -5.30
CA ALA A 309 -32.41 -2.64 -3.91
C ALA A 309 -32.85 -3.73 -2.92
N LEU A 310 -31.93 -4.14 -2.04
CA LEU A 310 -32.16 -5.08 -0.94
C LEU A 310 -32.23 -4.31 0.38
N PHE A 311 -33.37 -4.44 1.08
CA PHE A 311 -33.60 -3.75 2.33
C PHE A 311 -33.00 -4.50 3.52
N GLU A 312 -32.35 -3.76 4.42
CA GLU A 312 -31.91 -4.31 5.69
C GLU A 312 -33.11 -4.62 6.61
N PRO A 313 -32.97 -5.55 7.57
CA PRO A 313 -34.08 -5.96 8.44
C PRO A 313 -34.72 -4.82 9.25
N ARG A 314 -33.93 -3.80 9.59
CA ARG A 314 -34.39 -2.62 10.33
C ARG A 314 -34.64 -1.47 9.36
N GLN A 315 -35.90 -1.08 9.24
CA GLN A 315 -36.35 0.02 8.40
C GLN A 315 -36.80 1.22 9.24
N PHE A 316 -36.69 2.41 8.67
CA PHE A 316 -36.99 3.70 9.31
C PHE A 316 -38.06 4.44 8.51
N VAL A 317 -39.28 3.90 8.51
CA VAL A 317 -40.39 4.34 7.64
C VAL A 317 -40.88 5.77 7.93
N GLU A 318 -40.49 6.35 9.06
CA GLU A 318 -40.73 7.76 9.40
C GLU A 318 -39.90 8.75 8.55
N LEU A 319 -38.84 8.26 7.91
CA LEU A 319 -37.97 9.02 7.01
C LEU A 319 -38.45 8.86 5.56
N PRO A 320 -38.25 9.89 4.71
CA PRO A 320 -38.84 9.92 3.38
C PRO A 320 -38.06 9.07 2.35
N PHE A 321 -37.40 7.99 2.75
CA PHE A 321 -36.48 7.23 1.89
C PHE A 321 -37.10 6.00 1.19
N TYR A 322 -38.32 5.61 1.55
CA TYR A 322 -38.93 4.38 1.06
C TYR A 322 -40.01 4.69 0.01
N ASN A 323 -39.63 5.33 -1.09
CA ASN A 323 -40.54 5.69 -2.19
C ASN A 323 -39.88 5.52 -3.57
N GLN A 324 -40.72 5.28 -4.60
CA GLN A 324 -40.27 5.03 -5.96
C GLN A 324 -39.42 6.17 -6.56
N PRO A 325 -39.81 7.45 -6.44
CA PRO A 325 -38.99 8.55 -6.97
C PRO A 325 -37.55 8.55 -6.46
N LEU A 326 -37.32 8.25 -5.17
CA LEU A 326 -35.96 8.13 -4.66
C LEU A 326 -35.22 6.94 -5.30
N PHE A 327 -35.84 5.76 -5.40
CA PHE A 327 -35.19 4.59 -6.01
C PHE A 327 -34.84 4.80 -7.48
N ASP A 328 -35.68 5.51 -8.23
CA ASP A 328 -35.37 5.87 -9.63
C ASP A 328 -34.12 6.77 -9.70
N GLU A 329 -34.00 7.71 -8.76
CA GLU A 329 -32.83 8.60 -8.66
C GLU A 329 -31.58 7.86 -8.13
N LEU A 330 -31.72 6.94 -7.18
CA LEU A 330 -30.64 6.06 -6.74
C LEU A 330 -30.13 5.22 -7.90
N ALA A 331 -31.01 4.62 -8.72
CA ALA A 331 -30.61 3.85 -9.90
C ALA A 331 -29.83 4.71 -10.92
N ARG A 332 -30.20 5.99 -11.08
CA ARG A 332 -29.45 6.95 -11.91
C ARG A 332 -28.06 7.24 -11.34
N ILE A 333 -27.95 7.43 -10.03
CA ILE A 333 -26.69 7.67 -9.32
C ILE A 333 -25.79 6.44 -9.38
N GLU A 334 -26.34 5.25 -9.15
CA GLU A 334 -25.62 3.97 -9.21
C GLU A 334 -25.06 3.70 -10.60
N PHE A 335 -25.84 3.95 -11.65
CA PHE A 335 -25.35 3.88 -13.02
C PHE A 335 -24.12 4.79 -13.21
N LEU A 336 -24.15 6.02 -12.70
CA LEU A 336 -23.00 6.94 -12.77
C LEU A 336 -21.83 6.50 -11.89
N ILE A 337 -22.08 5.91 -10.72
CA ILE A 337 -21.05 5.38 -9.83
C ILE A 337 -20.27 4.26 -10.52
N HIS A 338 -20.94 3.35 -11.23
CA HIS A 338 -20.26 2.28 -11.96
C HIS A 338 -19.68 2.74 -13.31
N LEU A 339 -20.29 3.72 -13.97
CA LEU A 339 -19.75 4.29 -15.21
C LEU A 339 -18.49 5.16 -14.97
N LEU A 340 -18.46 5.89 -13.84
CA LEU A 340 -17.38 6.77 -13.42
C LEU A 340 -16.94 6.36 -11.99
N PRO A 341 -16.22 5.23 -11.86
CA PRO A 341 -15.82 4.71 -10.56
C PRO A 341 -14.88 5.70 -9.88
N ALA A 342 -15.10 5.93 -8.59
CA ALA A 342 -14.31 6.84 -7.78
C ALA A 342 -14.33 6.41 -6.31
N GLY A 343 -13.28 6.76 -5.58
CA GLY A 343 -13.11 6.37 -4.18
C GLY A 343 -12.32 5.07 -4.04
N HIS A 344 -11.64 4.95 -2.90
CA HIS A 344 -10.63 3.93 -2.68
C HIS A 344 -11.19 2.51 -2.76
N ALA A 345 -12.22 2.19 -1.97
CA ALA A 345 -12.81 0.85 -1.91
C ALA A 345 -13.36 0.35 -3.26
N GLN A 346 -13.99 1.25 -4.04
CA GLN A 346 -14.50 0.90 -5.37
C GLN A 346 -13.34 0.63 -6.34
N LEU A 347 -12.32 1.49 -6.36
CA LEU A 347 -11.17 1.35 -7.26
C LEU A 347 -10.31 0.12 -6.92
N GLU A 348 -10.12 -0.19 -5.64
CA GLU A 348 -9.42 -1.42 -5.20
C GLU A 348 -10.14 -2.69 -5.65
N GLY A 349 -11.47 -2.75 -5.47
CA GLY A 349 -12.26 -3.89 -5.94
C GLY A 349 -12.29 -3.98 -7.47
N LEU A 350 -12.32 -2.84 -8.16
CA LEU A 350 -12.34 -2.78 -9.61
C LEU A 350 -11.03 -3.26 -10.22
N GLU A 351 -9.87 -2.99 -9.60
CA GLU A 351 -8.56 -3.45 -10.11
C GLU A 351 -8.57 -4.95 -10.37
N ALA A 352 -8.96 -5.76 -9.38
CA ALA A 352 -9.02 -7.22 -9.51
C ALA A 352 -9.98 -7.69 -10.62
N VAL A 353 -11.12 -7.02 -10.76
CA VAL A 353 -12.09 -7.33 -11.81
C VAL A 353 -11.52 -7.02 -13.19
N LEU A 354 -10.83 -5.89 -13.34
CA LEU A 354 -10.19 -5.51 -14.60
C LEU A 354 -9.01 -6.43 -14.94
N VAL A 355 -8.21 -6.88 -13.96
CA VAL A 355 -7.20 -7.94 -14.17
C VAL A 355 -7.87 -9.19 -14.74
N LYS A 356 -8.96 -9.65 -14.14
CA LYS A 356 -9.63 -10.87 -14.60
C LYS A 356 -10.24 -10.71 -15.99
N GLN A 357 -10.81 -9.55 -16.31
CA GLN A 357 -11.25 -9.25 -17.67
C GLN A 357 -10.06 -9.28 -18.65
N ALA A 358 -8.94 -8.63 -18.33
CA ALA A 358 -7.76 -8.65 -19.18
C ALA A 358 -7.27 -10.09 -19.47
N GLU A 359 -7.26 -10.97 -18.46
CA GLU A 359 -6.94 -12.40 -18.62
C GLU A 359 -7.93 -13.13 -19.53
N LEU A 360 -9.24 -12.95 -19.30
CA LEU A 360 -10.29 -13.57 -20.10
C LEU A 360 -10.25 -13.13 -21.56
N LEU A 361 -9.78 -11.91 -21.83
CA LEU A 361 -9.65 -11.36 -23.19
C LEU A 361 -8.33 -11.76 -23.88
N ARG A 362 -7.39 -12.42 -23.18
CA ARG A 362 -6.13 -12.85 -23.80
C ARG A 362 -6.36 -13.85 -24.94
N VAL A 363 -5.51 -13.76 -25.96
CA VAL A 363 -5.51 -14.71 -27.08
C VAL A 363 -5.03 -16.07 -26.60
N GLN A 364 -5.81 -17.10 -26.88
CA GLN A 364 -5.51 -18.49 -26.55
C GLN A 364 -4.98 -19.20 -27.80
N SER A 365 -3.91 -19.96 -27.65
CA SER A 365 -3.31 -20.81 -28.69
C SER A 365 -3.81 -22.26 -28.61
N ASN A 366 -4.44 -22.65 -27.50
CA ASN A 366 -5.05 -23.96 -27.32
C ASN A 366 -6.39 -24.03 -28.08
N PRO A 367 -6.56 -24.95 -29.05
CA PRO A 367 -7.82 -25.11 -29.78
C PRO A 367 -8.98 -25.63 -28.92
N ASP A 368 -8.69 -26.32 -27.81
CA ASP A 368 -9.69 -26.83 -26.86
C ASP A 368 -10.00 -25.82 -25.73
N ALA A 369 -9.37 -24.64 -25.75
CA ALA A 369 -9.68 -23.59 -24.80
C ALA A 369 -11.12 -23.11 -24.94
N GLU A 370 -11.65 -22.58 -23.84
CA GLU A 370 -12.97 -21.97 -23.82
C GLU A 370 -13.09 -20.90 -24.92
N SER A 371 -14.21 -20.95 -25.65
CA SER A 371 -14.46 -20.05 -26.79
C SER A 371 -14.35 -18.59 -26.38
N LEU A 372 -13.89 -17.74 -27.31
CA LEU A 372 -13.80 -16.31 -27.05
C LEU A 372 -15.16 -15.74 -26.61
N LEU A 373 -16.25 -16.18 -27.25
CA LEU A 373 -17.60 -15.77 -26.89
C LEU A 373 -17.97 -16.08 -25.43
N SER A 374 -17.69 -17.30 -24.94
CA SER A 374 -17.97 -17.68 -23.56
C SER A 374 -17.12 -16.88 -22.56
N ARG A 375 -15.84 -16.67 -22.86
CA ARG A 375 -14.95 -15.82 -22.04
C ARG A 375 -15.39 -14.36 -22.02
N LEU A 376 -15.89 -13.83 -23.13
CA LEU A 376 -16.45 -12.47 -23.21
C LEU A 376 -17.73 -12.33 -22.37
N TRP A 377 -18.59 -13.36 -22.36
CA TRP A 377 -19.75 -13.39 -21.45
C TRP A 377 -19.34 -13.41 -19.98
N GLN A 378 -18.33 -14.20 -19.61
CA GLN A 378 -17.77 -14.18 -18.26
C GLN A 378 -17.20 -12.80 -17.91
N ALA A 379 -16.44 -12.17 -18.82
CA ALA A 379 -15.89 -10.85 -18.61
C ALA A 379 -17.01 -9.80 -18.42
N TYR A 380 -18.05 -9.84 -19.26
CA TYR A 380 -19.22 -8.96 -19.16
C TYR A 380 -19.97 -9.14 -17.83
N ALA A 381 -20.18 -10.38 -17.39
CA ALA A 381 -20.84 -10.67 -16.12
C ALA A 381 -20.05 -10.17 -14.89
N ARG A 382 -18.72 -10.06 -14.99
CA ARG A 382 -17.87 -9.51 -13.91
C ARG A 382 -17.99 -7.99 -13.79
N TYR A 383 -18.03 -7.27 -14.91
CA TYR A 383 -18.25 -5.82 -14.92
C TYR A 383 -18.80 -5.35 -16.25
N ALA A 384 -20.13 -5.18 -16.30
CA ALA A 384 -20.86 -4.80 -17.51
C ALA A 384 -20.59 -3.35 -17.96
N PHE A 385 -19.91 -2.54 -17.13
CA PHE A 385 -19.54 -1.15 -17.44
C PHE A 385 -18.21 -1.03 -18.19
N SER A 386 -17.54 -2.16 -18.48
CA SER A 386 -16.34 -2.20 -19.32
C SER A 386 -16.69 -2.04 -20.79
N HIS A 387 -16.59 -0.81 -21.30
CA HIS A 387 -16.91 -0.47 -22.69
C HIS A 387 -16.21 -1.38 -23.73
N SER A 388 -14.91 -1.64 -23.56
CA SER A 388 -14.13 -2.51 -24.45
C SER A 388 -14.62 -3.97 -24.48
N VAL A 389 -15.06 -4.49 -23.32
CA VAL A 389 -15.64 -5.83 -23.20
C VAL A 389 -17.00 -5.89 -23.87
N VAL A 390 -17.85 -4.90 -23.62
CA VAL A 390 -19.19 -4.79 -24.24
C VAL A 390 -19.07 -4.72 -25.77
N GLN A 391 -18.15 -3.91 -26.29
CA GLN A 391 -17.91 -3.83 -27.73
C GLN A 391 -17.42 -5.16 -28.30
N SER A 392 -16.43 -5.80 -27.66
CA SER A 392 -15.89 -7.08 -28.14
C SER A 392 -16.95 -8.19 -28.12
N LEU A 393 -17.81 -8.22 -27.09
CA LEU A 393 -18.92 -9.16 -27.00
C LEU A 393 -19.96 -8.94 -28.09
N ALA A 394 -20.35 -7.69 -28.35
CA ALA A 394 -21.28 -7.36 -29.44
C ALA A 394 -20.72 -7.77 -30.82
N GLU A 395 -19.43 -7.51 -31.07
CA GLU A 395 -18.76 -7.89 -32.32
C GLU A 395 -18.69 -9.41 -32.50
N GLU A 396 -18.47 -10.19 -31.43
CA GLU A 396 -18.42 -11.64 -31.50
C GLU A 396 -19.81 -12.26 -31.66
N LEU A 397 -20.83 -11.77 -30.95
CA LEU A 397 -22.23 -12.20 -31.10
C LEU A 397 -22.74 -11.91 -32.53
N GLY A 398 -22.38 -10.77 -33.12
CA GLY A 398 -22.78 -10.41 -34.48
C GLY A 398 -22.21 -11.31 -35.59
N LYS A 399 -21.29 -12.22 -35.27
CA LYS A 399 -20.79 -13.26 -36.19
C LYS A 399 -21.64 -14.53 -36.16
N SER A 400 -22.52 -14.68 -35.18
CA SER A 400 -23.42 -15.84 -35.06
C SER A 400 -24.57 -15.73 -36.07
N GLU A 401 -25.02 -16.88 -36.56
CA GLU A 401 -26.22 -17.00 -37.41
C GLU A 401 -27.47 -17.40 -36.58
N ASP A 402 -27.34 -17.52 -35.26
CA ASP A 402 -28.44 -17.87 -34.34
C ASP A 402 -29.33 -16.64 -34.05
N GLU A 403 -30.66 -16.81 -34.16
CA GLU A 403 -31.64 -15.74 -33.89
C GLU A 403 -31.57 -15.24 -32.44
N GLU A 404 -31.29 -16.11 -31.47
CA GLU A 404 -31.17 -15.72 -30.05
C GLU A 404 -29.93 -14.85 -29.80
N ASP A 405 -28.82 -15.16 -30.48
CA ASP A 405 -27.58 -14.39 -30.39
C ASP A 405 -27.72 -13.00 -31.03
N ILE A 406 -28.50 -12.89 -32.10
CA ILE A 406 -28.78 -11.61 -32.77
C ILE A 406 -29.59 -10.68 -31.85
N GLU A 407 -30.67 -11.18 -31.22
CA GLU A 407 -31.46 -10.37 -30.28
C GLU A 407 -30.60 -9.93 -29.07
N CYS A 408 -29.75 -10.83 -28.59
CA CYS A 408 -28.80 -10.52 -27.52
C CYS A 408 -27.76 -9.47 -27.98
N ALA A 409 -27.22 -9.57 -29.20
CA ALA A 409 -26.32 -8.56 -29.76
C ALA A 409 -26.96 -7.17 -29.78
N GLU A 410 -28.23 -7.05 -30.19
CA GLU A 410 -28.95 -5.77 -30.20
C GLU A 410 -29.02 -5.13 -28.79
N ARG A 411 -29.31 -5.94 -27.76
CA ARG A 411 -29.35 -5.49 -26.37
C ARG A 411 -27.98 -5.02 -25.88
N ILE A 412 -26.93 -5.78 -26.17
CA ILE A 412 -25.55 -5.44 -25.79
C ILE A 412 -25.07 -4.17 -26.53
N VAL A 413 -25.42 -4.00 -27.80
CA VAL A 413 -25.14 -2.78 -28.57
C VAL A 413 -25.85 -1.57 -27.96
N ALA A 414 -27.14 -1.69 -27.63
CA ALA A 414 -27.88 -0.61 -26.98
C ALA A 414 -27.27 -0.23 -25.61
N TRP A 415 -26.81 -1.22 -24.85
CA TRP A 415 -26.07 -0.99 -23.61
C TRP A 415 -24.74 -0.25 -23.85
N GLY A 416 -23.95 -0.70 -24.84
CA GLY A 416 -22.71 -0.03 -25.24
C GLY A 416 -22.91 1.43 -25.68
N GLN A 417 -23.98 1.71 -26.41
CA GLN A 417 -24.36 3.08 -26.81
C GLN A 417 -24.72 3.94 -25.59
N ARG A 418 -25.44 3.39 -24.61
CA ARG A 418 -25.74 4.09 -23.35
C ARG A 418 -24.45 4.46 -22.62
N LEU A 419 -23.53 3.51 -22.44
CA LEU A 419 -22.22 3.78 -21.81
C LEU A 419 -21.43 4.90 -22.51
N GLN A 420 -21.34 4.85 -23.85
CA GLN A 420 -20.63 5.87 -24.64
C GLN A 420 -21.25 7.26 -24.58
N SER A 421 -22.59 7.34 -24.62
CA SER A 421 -23.31 8.62 -24.56
C SER A 421 -23.06 9.36 -23.24
N ASP A 422 -22.77 8.60 -22.18
CA ASP A 422 -22.64 9.13 -20.84
C ASP A 422 -21.20 9.30 -20.36
N SER A 423 -20.21 8.65 -20.97
CA SER A 423 -18.80 8.79 -20.61
C SER A 423 -17.84 8.28 -21.69
N ALA A 424 -16.65 8.88 -21.74
CA ALA A 424 -15.48 8.36 -22.48
C ALA A 424 -14.47 7.65 -21.55
N PHE A 425 -14.92 7.21 -20.37
CA PHE A 425 -14.06 6.57 -19.37
C PHE A 425 -13.52 5.24 -19.88
N ASP A 426 -12.19 5.11 -19.90
CA ASP A 426 -11.50 3.93 -20.39
C ASP A 426 -10.98 3.08 -19.23
N ASN A 427 -11.69 1.98 -18.95
CA ASN A 427 -11.29 1.00 -17.95
C ASN A 427 -9.93 0.36 -18.25
N SER A 428 -9.54 0.28 -19.53
CA SER A 428 -8.23 -0.23 -19.94
C SER A 428 -7.12 0.74 -19.51
N GLN A 429 -7.32 2.04 -19.72
CA GLN A 429 -6.40 3.08 -19.25
C GLN A 429 -6.35 3.14 -17.73
N LEU A 430 -7.50 2.97 -17.05
CA LEU A 430 -7.55 2.87 -15.59
C LEU A 430 -6.69 1.70 -15.10
N LEU A 431 -6.87 0.49 -15.63
CA LEU A 431 -6.07 -0.67 -15.25
C LEU A 431 -4.57 -0.38 -15.43
N LYS A 432 -4.16 0.20 -16.57
CA LYS A 432 -2.76 0.57 -16.84
C LYS A 432 -2.18 1.58 -15.85
N SER A 433 -3.01 2.41 -15.22
CA SER A 433 -2.58 3.31 -14.15
C SER A 433 -2.39 2.62 -12.78
N MET A 434 -3.09 1.50 -12.57
CA MET A 434 -3.10 0.72 -11.33
C MET A 434 -1.87 -0.21 -11.24
N ALA A 435 -1.59 -0.74 -10.05
CA ALA A 435 -0.38 -1.52 -9.80
C ALA A 435 -0.34 -2.82 -10.62
N SER A 436 -1.45 -3.55 -10.68
CA SER A 436 -1.56 -4.79 -11.45
C SER A 436 -1.44 -4.54 -12.94
N GLY A 437 -2.06 -3.48 -13.48
CA GLY A 437 -1.95 -3.18 -14.90
C GLY A 437 -0.55 -2.72 -15.31
N LYS A 438 0.14 -1.93 -14.47
CA LYS A 438 1.57 -1.63 -14.69
C LYS A 438 2.42 -2.90 -14.71
N LEU A 439 2.14 -3.85 -13.83
CA LEU A 439 2.85 -5.14 -13.79
C LEU A 439 2.55 -5.99 -15.04
N LEU A 440 1.31 -6.02 -15.51
CA LEU A 440 0.92 -6.70 -16.75
C LEU A 440 1.57 -6.07 -17.98
N ASP A 441 1.51 -4.75 -18.12
CA ASP A 441 2.17 -4.02 -19.22
C ASP A 441 3.69 -4.24 -19.17
N TRP A 442 4.29 -4.25 -17.97
CA TRP A 442 5.71 -4.57 -17.79
C TRP A 442 6.03 -5.99 -18.21
N LEU A 443 5.24 -7.00 -17.83
CA LEU A 443 5.40 -8.38 -18.30
C LEU A 443 5.30 -8.48 -19.82
N ASP A 444 4.29 -7.84 -20.42
CA ASP A 444 4.07 -7.86 -21.86
C ASP A 444 5.22 -7.19 -22.61
N SER A 445 5.85 -6.15 -22.02
CA SER A 445 7.03 -5.48 -22.59
C SER A 445 8.28 -6.37 -22.65
N ARG A 446 8.34 -7.43 -21.82
CA ARG A 446 9.42 -8.42 -21.81
C ARG A 446 9.25 -9.51 -22.85
N ASP A 447 8.09 -9.59 -23.49
CA ASP A 447 7.83 -10.61 -24.50
C ASP A 447 8.78 -10.39 -25.70
N PRO A 448 9.64 -11.37 -26.06
CA PRO A 448 10.63 -11.17 -27.10
C PRO A 448 9.98 -10.85 -28.45
N ALA A 449 10.47 -9.81 -29.12
CA ALA A 449 10.03 -9.49 -30.47
C ALA A 449 10.21 -10.71 -31.41
N PRO A 450 9.40 -10.87 -32.48
CA PRO A 450 9.39 -12.08 -33.30
C PRO A 450 10.77 -12.53 -33.84
N ALA A 451 11.65 -11.59 -34.16
CA ALA A 451 13.01 -11.88 -34.61
C ALA A 451 13.89 -12.46 -33.49
N GLN A 452 13.78 -11.92 -32.27
CA GLN A 452 14.48 -12.41 -31.09
C GLN A 452 13.95 -13.78 -30.66
N LEU A 453 12.63 -13.96 -30.65
CA LEU A 453 11.98 -15.26 -30.38
C LEU A 453 12.52 -16.34 -31.32
N LYS A 454 12.61 -16.06 -32.62
CA LYS A 454 13.18 -16.99 -33.61
C LYS A 454 14.65 -17.32 -33.32
N LYS A 455 15.45 -16.32 -32.91
CA LYS A 455 16.86 -16.49 -32.55
C LYS A 455 17.01 -17.38 -31.31
N LEU A 456 16.27 -17.10 -30.24
CA LEU A 456 16.29 -17.86 -28.99
C LEU A 456 15.88 -19.32 -29.23
N THR A 457 14.78 -19.52 -29.96
CA THR A 457 14.29 -20.87 -30.31
C THR A 457 15.33 -21.64 -31.13
N ALA A 458 15.96 -21.00 -32.12
CA ALA A 458 17.00 -21.64 -32.93
C ALA A 458 18.28 -21.94 -32.12
N GLN A 459 18.62 -21.11 -31.14
CA GLN A 459 19.75 -21.32 -30.24
C GLN A 459 19.52 -22.55 -29.35
N LEU A 460 18.34 -22.65 -28.73
CA LEU A 460 17.96 -23.79 -27.90
C LEU A 460 17.92 -25.10 -28.71
N ALA A 461 17.38 -25.05 -29.93
CA ALA A 461 17.36 -26.21 -30.82
C ALA A 461 18.77 -26.73 -31.22
N ARG A 462 19.79 -25.86 -31.23
CA ARG A 462 21.19 -26.23 -31.55
C ARG A 462 21.94 -26.83 -30.36
N ARG A 463 21.53 -26.51 -29.13
CA ARG A 463 22.16 -26.98 -27.88
C ARG A 463 21.09 -27.60 -26.96
N PRO A 464 20.50 -28.75 -27.33
CA PRO A 464 19.43 -29.36 -26.53
C PRO A 464 19.93 -29.78 -25.13
N ALA A 465 21.18 -30.25 -25.02
CA ALA A 465 21.80 -30.61 -23.74
C ALA A 465 21.97 -29.36 -22.85
N GLY A 466 21.46 -29.44 -21.62
CA GLY A 466 21.50 -28.38 -20.62
C GLY A 466 20.31 -27.41 -20.65
N SER A 467 19.36 -27.59 -21.58
CA SER A 467 18.26 -26.63 -21.81
C SER A 467 16.85 -27.19 -21.57
N GLN A 468 16.69 -28.51 -21.41
CA GLN A 468 15.39 -29.13 -21.20
C GLN A 468 14.97 -29.00 -19.73
N ILE A 469 13.80 -28.41 -19.51
CA ILE A 469 13.18 -28.26 -18.19
C ILE A 469 12.09 -29.33 -18.00
N GLY A 470 12.18 -30.11 -16.92
CA GLY A 470 11.14 -31.02 -16.47
C GLY A 470 10.30 -30.39 -15.37
N ILE A 471 8.99 -30.37 -15.57
CA ILE A 471 8.00 -29.85 -14.63
C ILE A 471 7.39 -31.04 -13.89
N LEU A 472 7.58 -31.06 -12.57
CA LEU A 472 6.98 -32.02 -11.65
C LEU A 472 5.70 -31.39 -11.10
N LEU A 473 4.55 -31.69 -11.72
CA LEU A 473 3.27 -31.04 -11.43
C LEU A 473 2.48 -31.84 -10.38
N LEU A 474 2.17 -31.23 -9.25
CA LEU A 474 1.39 -31.81 -8.16
C LEU A 474 -0.10 -31.46 -8.31
N ASP A 475 -0.93 -32.47 -8.53
CA ASP A 475 -2.39 -32.37 -8.57
C ASP A 475 -2.98 -33.26 -7.46
N LEU A 476 -2.67 -32.92 -6.21
CA LEU A 476 -3.06 -33.73 -5.05
C LEU A 476 -4.53 -33.54 -4.67
N GLU A 477 -5.13 -32.41 -5.05
CA GLU A 477 -6.56 -32.10 -4.84
C GLU A 477 -7.46 -32.71 -5.93
N ALA A 478 -6.88 -33.24 -7.02
CA ALA A 478 -7.59 -33.72 -8.20
C ALA A 478 -8.53 -32.65 -8.80
N ASP A 479 -8.05 -31.40 -8.84
CA ASP A 479 -8.82 -30.26 -9.36
C ASP A 479 -8.52 -30.08 -10.85
N VAL A 480 -9.48 -30.52 -11.67
CA VAL A 480 -9.37 -30.47 -13.12
C VAL A 480 -9.26 -29.04 -13.66
N PHE A 481 -9.88 -28.05 -13.01
CA PHE A 481 -9.86 -26.66 -13.48
C PHE A 481 -8.50 -26.03 -13.20
N LYS A 482 -7.93 -26.28 -12.02
CA LYS A 482 -6.55 -25.87 -11.69
C LYS A 482 -5.54 -26.52 -12.64
N LEU A 483 -5.67 -27.83 -12.86
CA LEU A 483 -4.78 -28.56 -13.77
C LEU A 483 -4.87 -28.01 -15.20
N GLN A 484 -6.09 -27.71 -15.68
CA GLN A 484 -6.31 -27.12 -16.99
C GLN A 484 -5.69 -25.72 -17.11
N ALA A 485 -5.82 -24.85 -16.10
CA ALA A 485 -5.20 -23.53 -16.10
C ALA A 485 -3.67 -23.61 -16.27
N THR A 486 -3.01 -24.52 -15.54
CA THR A 486 -1.57 -24.77 -15.70
C THR A 486 -1.23 -25.22 -17.12
N PHE A 487 -1.98 -26.16 -17.71
CA PHE A 487 -1.73 -26.60 -19.09
C PHE A 487 -1.96 -25.52 -20.14
N ASP A 488 -3.04 -24.76 -20.02
CA ASP A 488 -3.34 -23.67 -20.94
C ASP A 488 -2.21 -22.63 -20.93
N SER A 489 -1.70 -22.26 -19.75
CA SER A 489 -0.56 -21.34 -19.64
C SER A 489 0.72 -21.89 -20.32
N LEU A 490 1.02 -23.20 -20.17
CA LEU A 490 2.16 -23.84 -20.80
C LEU A 490 2.03 -23.90 -22.33
N ILE A 491 0.84 -24.24 -22.84
CA ILE A 491 0.56 -24.28 -24.29
C ILE A 491 0.70 -22.88 -24.91
N ASN A 492 0.23 -21.87 -24.19
CA ASN A 492 0.32 -20.46 -24.60
C ASN A 492 1.71 -19.85 -24.43
N SER A 493 2.61 -20.48 -23.67
CA SER A 493 3.99 -20.02 -23.54
C SER A 493 4.73 -20.09 -24.89
N HIS A 494 5.91 -19.48 -24.99
CA HIS A 494 6.81 -19.61 -26.16
C HIS A 494 7.77 -20.80 -26.07
N TYR A 495 7.88 -21.44 -24.90
CA TYR A 495 8.81 -22.54 -24.68
C TYR A 495 8.19 -23.88 -25.10
N ARG A 496 8.95 -24.72 -25.82
CA ARG A 496 8.46 -26.02 -26.36
C ARG A 496 9.30 -27.22 -25.96
N ALA A 497 10.44 -26.99 -25.30
CA ALA A 497 11.38 -28.06 -24.93
C ALA A 497 11.16 -28.57 -23.49
N PHE A 498 9.95 -28.43 -22.94
CA PHE A 498 9.59 -28.93 -21.61
C PHE A 498 9.12 -30.39 -21.65
N LYS A 499 9.18 -31.06 -20.49
CA LYS A 499 8.42 -32.27 -20.18
C LYS A 499 7.62 -32.05 -18.91
N VAL A 500 6.40 -32.56 -18.85
CA VAL A 500 5.53 -32.46 -17.67
C VAL A 500 5.24 -33.85 -17.14
N VAL A 501 5.47 -34.06 -15.84
CA VAL A 501 5.02 -35.25 -15.12
C VAL A 501 4.00 -34.84 -14.07
N VAL A 502 2.76 -35.29 -14.22
CA VAL A 502 1.64 -34.99 -13.33
C VAL A 502 1.51 -36.10 -12.30
N PHE A 503 1.58 -35.73 -11.03
CA PHE A 503 1.31 -36.61 -9.90
C PHE A 503 -0.08 -36.29 -9.38
N THR A 504 -1.07 -37.12 -9.73
CA THR A 504 -2.48 -36.89 -9.39
C THR A 504 -3.07 -37.97 -8.51
N THR A 505 -3.89 -37.56 -7.54
CA THR A 505 -4.77 -38.45 -6.76
C THR A 505 -6.06 -38.78 -7.52
N GLY A 506 -6.38 -38.01 -8.57
CA GLY A 506 -7.51 -38.17 -9.48
C GLY A 506 -7.30 -39.27 -10.53
N ASP A 507 -8.34 -39.60 -11.27
CA ASP A 507 -8.28 -40.65 -12.28
C ASP A 507 -7.39 -40.25 -13.47
N LEU A 508 -6.69 -41.24 -14.03
CA LEU A 508 -5.76 -40.99 -15.12
C LEU A 508 -6.56 -40.74 -16.42
N PRO A 509 -6.40 -39.57 -17.07
CA PRO A 509 -7.12 -39.28 -18.31
C PRO A 509 -6.61 -40.15 -19.47
N ALA A 510 -5.34 -40.58 -19.42
CA ALA A 510 -4.73 -41.44 -20.41
C ALA A 510 -3.58 -42.27 -19.80
N THR A 511 -3.28 -43.42 -20.41
CA THR A 511 -2.05 -44.18 -20.11
C THR A 511 -0.89 -43.58 -20.90
N THR A 512 0.12 -43.09 -20.20
CA THR A 512 1.28 -42.37 -20.77
C THR A 512 2.59 -42.92 -20.19
N THR A 513 3.73 -42.53 -20.75
CA THR A 513 5.08 -42.95 -20.34
C THR A 513 6.02 -41.76 -20.19
N LEU A 514 7.20 -41.95 -19.57
CA LEU A 514 8.23 -40.90 -19.42
C LEU A 514 8.86 -40.43 -20.76
N ASN A 515 8.61 -41.16 -21.85
CA ASN A 515 9.04 -40.76 -23.18
C ASN A 515 8.12 -39.70 -23.80
N ASP A 516 6.87 -39.64 -23.33
CA ASP A 516 5.90 -38.65 -23.77
C ASP A 516 6.21 -37.27 -23.17
N THR A 517 5.77 -36.20 -23.84
CA THR A 517 5.89 -34.82 -23.33
C THR A 517 5.09 -34.64 -22.04
N LEU A 518 3.94 -35.31 -21.94
CA LEU A 518 3.05 -35.30 -20.79
C LEU A 518 2.92 -36.72 -20.25
N HIS A 519 3.31 -36.92 -18.99
CA HIS A 519 3.21 -38.20 -18.30
C HIS A 519 2.36 -38.07 -17.05
N PHE A 520 1.36 -38.92 -16.89
CA PHE A 520 0.53 -39.00 -15.69
C PHE A 520 0.94 -40.17 -14.81
N VAL A 521 1.09 -39.90 -13.52
CA VAL A 521 1.43 -40.86 -12.48
C VAL A 521 0.36 -40.80 -11.40
N LYS A 522 -0.37 -41.90 -11.21
CA LYS A 522 -1.33 -42.02 -10.10
C LYS A 522 -0.55 -42.10 -8.79
N VAL A 523 -0.90 -41.25 -7.83
CA VAL A 523 -0.31 -41.21 -6.50
C VAL A 523 -1.39 -41.22 -5.42
N ALA A 524 -0.95 -41.43 -4.18
CA ALA A 524 -1.71 -41.15 -2.98
C ALA A 524 -0.90 -40.19 -2.10
N GLU A 525 -1.56 -39.52 -1.16
CA GLU A 525 -0.89 -38.63 -0.20
C GLU A 525 0.26 -39.30 0.56
N SER A 526 0.18 -40.62 0.77
CA SER A 526 1.20 -41.38 1.50
C SER A 526 2.44 -41.75 0.66
N ASN A 527 2.41 -41.61 -0.66
CA ASN A 527 3.49 -42.12 -1.53
C ASN A 527 3.91 -41.18 -2.67
N TYR A 528 3.28 -40.01 -2.83
CA TYR A 528 3.59 -39.10 -3.94
C TYR A 528 5.07 -38.69 -3.95
N VAL A 529 5.67 -38.42 -2.79
CA VAL A 529 7.11 -38.10 -2.67
C VAL A 529 7.99 -39.22 -3.20
N ASP A 530 7.70 -40.48 -2.86
CA ASP A 530 8.44 -41.64 -3.35
C ASP A 530 8.30 -41.79 -4.87
N LYS A 531 7.11 -41.51 -5.41
CA LYS A 531 6.84 -41.52 -6.86
C LYS A 531 7.59 -40.42 -7.60
N ILE A 532 7.64 -39.21 -7.05
CA ILE A 532 8.47 -38.12 -7.58
C ILE A 532 9.93 -38.58 -7.64
N ASN A 533 10.47 -39.09 -6.55
CA ASN A 533 11.86 -39.53 -6.49
C ASN A 533 12.17 -40.68 -7.47
N GLN A 534 11.21 -41.59 -7.73
CA GLN A 534 11.34 -42.64 -8.75
C GLN A 534 11.40 -42.05 -10.17
N VAL A 535 10.56 -41.07 -10.46
CA VAL A 535 10.52 -40.37 -11.76
C VAL A 535 11.79 -39.55 -11.98
N VAL A 536 12.23 -38.78 -10.99
CA VAL A 536 13.45 -37.96 -11.02
C VAL A 536 14.67 -38.80 -11.42
N LYS A 537 14.78 -40.03 -10.89
CA LYS A 537 15.85 -40.99 -11.24
C LYS A 537 15.82 -41.46 -12.69
N GLN A 538 14.74 -41.27 -13.42
CA GLN A 538 14.57 -41.71 -14.81
C GLN A 538 14.34 -40.55 -15.79
N ALA A 539 14.13 -39.32 -15.27
CA ALA A 539 13.90 -38.14 -16.07
C ALA A 539 15.09 -37.84 -16.99
N SER A 540 14.79 -37.46 -18.23
CA SER A 540 15.77 -37.05 -19.23
C SER A 540 16.13 -35.55 -19.15
N SER A 541 15.34 -34.78 -18.41
CA SER A 541 15.51 -33.33 -18.29
C SER A 541 16.75 -32.96 -17.47
N ASP A 542 17.44 -31.90 -17.88
CA ASP A 542 18.64 -31.40 -17.20
C ASP A 542 18.28 -30.66 -15.91
N TRP A 543 17.20 -29.88 -15.96
CA TRP A 543 16.67 -29.06 -14.88
C TRP A 543 15.27 -29.54 -14.51
N LEU A 544 14.96 -29.49 -13.21
CA LEU A 544 13.65 -29.87 -12.68
C LEU A 544 13.08 -28.76 -11.81
N MET A 545 11.77 -28.53 -11.94
CA MET A 545 11.00 -27.58 -11.13
C MET A 545 9.77 -28.30 -10.57
N LEU A 546 9.48 -28.09 -9.29
CA LEU A 546 8.23 -28.54 -8.66
C LEU A 546 7.17 -27.45 -8.81
N VAL A 547 5.95 -27.81 -9.21
CA VAL A 547 4.84 -26.87 -9.48
C VAL A 547 3.55 -27.49 -8.97
N GLN A 548 2.61 -26.68 -8.50
CA GLN A 548 1.26 -27.11 -8.10
C GLN A 548 0.25 -26.86 -9.22
N ALA A 549 -0.75 -27.73 -9.34
CA ALA A 549 -1.87 -27.49 -10.24
C ALA A 549 -2.57 -26.17 -9.87
N GLY A 550 -2.83 -25.33 -10.88
CA GLY A 550 -3.41 -24.00 -10.73
C GLY A 550 -2.38 -22.88 -10.87
N GLU A 551 -1.09 -23.17 -10.75
CA GLU A 551 -0.03 -22.21 -11.03
C GLU A 551 0.14 -22.06 -12.55
N GLU A 552 0.24 -20.82 -13.02
CA GLU A 552 0.27 -20.47 -14.43
C GLU A 552 1.68 -20.00 -14.84
N PHE A 553 2.18 -20.47 -15.97
CA PHE A 553 3.47 -20.01 -16.51
C PHE A 553 3.32 -18.69 -17.25
N THR A 554 4.27 -17.79 -17.06
CA THR A 554 4.34 -16.58 -17.88
C THR A 554 4.68 -16.94 -19.32
N ARG A 555 4.22 -16.11 -20.26
CA ARG A 555 4.33 -16.39 -21.70
C ARG A 555 5.77 -16.65 -22.16
N SER A 556 6.74 -15.92 -21.60
CA SER A 556 8.15 -15.98 -22.01
C SER A 556 9.11 -16.46 -20.93
N GLY A 557 8.67 -16.61 -19.67
CA GLY A 557 9.56 -16.89 -18.55
C GLY A 557 10.40 -18.16 -18.72
N LEU A 558 9.79 -19.29 -19.07
CA LEU A 558 10.53 -20.55 -19.30
C LEU A 558 11.50 -20.46 -20.48
N LEU A 559 11.16 -19.70 -21.53
CA LEU A 559 12.03 -19.54 -22.70
C LEU A 559 13.28 -18.75 -22.33
N LEU A 560 13.10 -17.63 -21.63
CA LEU A 560 14.19 -16.76 -21.18
C LEU A 560 15.06 -17.47 -20.15
N ALA A 561 14.45 -18.15 -19.17
CA ALA A 561 15.17 -18.97 -18.21
C ALA A 561 16.01 -20.06 -18.89
N SER A 562 15.43 -20.81 -19.83
CA SER A 562 16.15 -21.85 -20.56
C SER A 562 17.33 -21.29 -21.38
N ALA A 563 17.18 -20.09 -21.95
CA ALA A 563 18.25 -19.43 -22.69
C ALA A 563 19.45 -19.04 -21.80
N GLU A 564 19.19 -18.51 -20.59
CA GLU A 564 20.23 -18.18 -19.62
C GLU A 564 20.91 -19.43 -19.04
N LEU A 565 20.13 -20.49 -18.79
CA LEU A 565 20.64 -21.74 -18.21
C LEU A 565 21.66 -22.48 -19.10
N LEU A 566 21.68 -22.22 -20.41
CA LEU A 566 22.64 -22.81 -21.34
C LEU A 566 24.10 -22.53 -20.95
N ASP A 567 24.36 -21.33 -20.43
CA ASP A 567 25.70 -20.89 -20.05
C ASP A 567 25.92 -20.91 -18.52
N ALA A 568 24.95 -21.47 -17.76
CA ALA A 568 24.97 -21.59 -16.30
C ALA A 568 25.50 -22.97 -15.82
N GLY A 569 26.54 -23.50 -16.45
CA GLY A 569 27.12 -24.83 -16.17
C GLY A 569 27.49 -25.07 -14.70
N GLN A 570 27.92 -24.02 -14.01
CA GLN A 570 28.34 -23.98 -12.61
C GLN A 570 27.18 -23.91 -11.61
N CYS A 571 25.98 -23.54 -12.05
CA CYS A 571 24.82 -23.40 -11.15
C CYS A 571 24.27 -24.78 -10.80
N ARG A 572 23.97 -24.99 -9.53
CA ARG A 572 23.39 -26.22 -8.97
C ARG A 572 21.87 -26.12 -8.84
N ALA A 573 21.41 -24.94 -8.42
CA ALA A 573 20.01 -24.59 -8.34
C ALA A 573 19.84 -23.08 -8.58
N VAL A 574 18.75 -22.69 -9.23
CA VAL A 574 18.45 -21.31 -9.60
C VAL A 574 17.04 -20.95 -9.13
N ALA A 575 16.94 -19.98 -8.22
CA ALA A 575 15.67 -19.35 -7.88
C ALA A 575 15.21 -18.50 -9.08
N VAL A 576 13.91 -18.51 -9.35
CA VAL A 576 13.28 -17.60 -10.32
C VAL A 576 12.42 -16.59 -9.60
N ASP A 577 11.89 -15.59 -10.30
CA ASP A 577 10.88 -14.70 -9.74
C ASP A 577 9.47 -15.21 -10.02
N GLU A 578 8.51 -14.66 -9.28
CA GLU A 578 7.09 -15.00 -9.38
C GLU A 578 6.22 -13.75 -9.35
N ILE A 579 4.99 -13.90 -9.79
CA ILE A 579 3.93 -12.93 -9.57
C ILE A 579 2.86 -13.60 -8.72
N HIS A 580 2.48 -12.90 -7.66
CA HIS A 580 1.46 -13.37 -6.74
C HIS A 580 0.12 -12.74 -7.07
N ARG A 581 -0.88 -13.59 -7.28
CA ARG A 581 -2.28 -13.22 -7.22
C ARG A 581 -2.69 -13.14 -5.75
N GLN A 582 -3.07 -11.94 -5.31
CA GLN A 582 -3.55 -11.70 -3.97
C GLN A 582 -4.95 -12.30 -3.78
N ALA A 583 -5.39 -12.49 -2.52
CA ALA A 583 -6.71 -13.04 -2.22
C ALA A 583 -7.88 -12.21 -2.79
N ASN A 584 -7.69 -10.90 -2.99
CA ASN A 584 -8.67 -10.03 -3.64
C ASN A 584 -8.66 -10.12 -5.18
N GLY A 585 -7.70 -10.84 -5.78
CA GLY A 585 -7.53 -11.03 -7.22
C GLY A 585 -6.54 -10.09 -7.91
N THR A 586 -5.98 -9.09 -7.22
CA THR A 586 -4.94 -8.20 -7.77
C THR A 586 -3.59 -8.91 -7.88
N LEU A 587 -2.65 -8.34 -8.64
CA LEU A 587 -1.33 -8.90 -8.87
C LEU A 587 -0.25 -8.09 -8.15
N ALA A 588 0.70 -8.78 -7.54
CA ALA A 588 1.88 -8.19 -6.93
C ALA A 588 3.14 -8.99 -7.29
N PRO A 589 4.29 -8.34 -7.54
CA PRO A 589 5.52 -9.06 -7.87
C PRO A 589 6.20 -9.66 -6.62
N LEU A 590 6.64 -10.91 -6.72
CA LEU A 590 7.61 -11.53 -5.81
C LEU A 590 8.97 -11.62 -6.52
N PHE A 591 9.72 -10.53 -6.41
CA PHE A 591 11.06 -10.32 -6.92
C PHE A 591 12.07 -10.56 -5.80
N ARG A 592 12.70 -11.73 -5.86
CA ARG A 592 13.68 -12.16 -4.86
C ARG A 592 15.02 -11.45 -5.08
N PRO A 593 15.80 -11.16 -4.03
CA PRO A 593 17.19 -10.78 -4.25
C PRO A 593 17.97 -11.96 -4.84
N GLY A 594 19.26 -11.75 -5.09
CA GLY A 594 20.24 -12.82 -5.21
C GLY A 594 20.17 -13.80 -4.03
N PHE A 595 20.90 -14.91 -4.12
CA PHE A 595 20.87 -15.94 -3.09
C PHE A 595 21.11 -15.34 -1.70
N ASN A 596 20.12 -15.50 -0.81
CA ASN A 596 20.11 -14.91 0.52
C ASN A 596 19.82 -16.01 1.53
N LEU A 597 20.88 -16.47 2.20
CA LEU A 597 20.82 -17.60 3.13
C LEU A 597 19.86 -17.31 4.28
N ASP A 598 19.90 -16.08 4.78
CA ASP A 598 19.12 -15.66 5.94
C ASP A 598 17.63 -15.53 5.59
N LEU A 599 17.28 -15.02 4.41
CA LEU A 599 15.88 -15.06 3.93
C LEU A 599 15.39 -16.48 3.68
N LEU A 600 16.23 -17.35 3.08
CA LEU A 600 15.88 -18.75 2.86
C LEU A 600 15.51 -19.45 4.18
N GLN A 601 16.26 -19.21 5.25
CA GLN A 601 16.00 -19.82 6.56
C GLN A 601 14.88 -19.13 7.34
N SER A 602 14.70 -17.83 7.17
CA SER A 602 13.79 -17.03 8.01
C SER A 602 12.39 -16.85 7.42
N VAL A 603 12.22 -16.97 6.10
CA VAL A 603 10.91 -16.93 5.43
C VAL A 603 10.84 -17.94 4.25
N PRO A 604 10.94 -19.26 4.53
CA PRO A 604 11.06 -20.29 3.50
C PRO A 604 9.92 -20.27 2.48
N THR A 605 8.69 -20.01 2.94
CA THR A 605 7.49 -19.96 2.08
C THR A 605 7.64 -18.99 0.91
N LEU A 606 8.38 -17.89 1.07
CA LEU A 606 8.65 -16.92 0.00
C LEU A 606 9.98 -17.16 -0.71
N ALA A 607 10.96 -17.80 -0.08
CA ALA A 607 12.32 -17.92 -0.60
C ALA A 607 12.68 -19.29 -1.22
N ALA A 608 11.96 -20.36 -0.86
CA ALA A 608 12.34 -21.74 -1.20
C ALA A 608 11.51 -22.37 -2.34
N ARG A 609 10.48 -21.70 -2.85
CA ARG A 609 9.57 -22.24 -3.87
C ARG A 609 10.08 -22.03 -5.30
N HIS A 610 9.71 -22.97 -6.17
CA HIS A 610 9.89 -22.93 -7.63
C HIS A 610 11.35 -22.81 -8.08
N TRP A 611 12.26 -23.50 -7.40
CA TRP A 611 13.66 -23.53 -7.82
C TRP A 611 13.85 -24.47 -9.02
N LEU A 612 14.66 -24.02 -9.99
CA LEU A 612 15.19 -24.89 -11.04
C LEU A 612 16.41 -25.61 -10.47
N VAL A 613 16.31 -26.92 -10.24
CA VAL A 613 17.39 -27.73 -9.66
C VAL A 613 17.96 -28.68 -10.71
N ARG A 614 19.29 -28.82 -10.77
CA ARG A 614 19.91 -29.83 -11.64
C ARG A 614 19.46 -31.22 -11.24
N ARG A 615 18.97 -32.00 -12.20
CA ARG A 615 18.43 -33.34 -11.97
C ARG A 615 19.44 -34.26 -11.29
N GLU A 616 20.70 -34.23 -11.71
CA GLU A 616 21.76 -35.08 -11.13
C GLU A 616 21.97 -34.78 -9.65
N LEU A 617 22.00 -33.50 -9.27
CA LEU A 617 22.18 -33.08 -7.88
C LEU A 617 20.96 -33.39 -7.02
N LEU A 618 19.75 -33.29 -7.57
CA LEU A 618 18.54 -33.76 -6.90
C LEU A 618 18.62 -35.26 -6.58
N VAL A 619 19.14 -36.07 -7.51
CA VAL A 619 19.35 -37.51 -7.31
C VAL A 619 20.45 -37.79 -6.28
N GLU A 620 21.59 -37.12 -6.38
CA GLU A 620 22.72 -37.24 -5.44
C GLU A 620 22.32 -36.87 -4.01
N ALA A 621 21.48 -35.84 -3.86
CA ALA A 621 20.93 -35.44 -2.58
C ALA A 621 19.93 -36.45 -1.99
N GLY A 622 19.56 -37.49 -2.74
CA GLY A 622 18.59 -38.53 -2.35
C GLY A 622 17.14 -38.22 -2.72
N GLY A 623 16.89 -37.19 -3.52
CA GLY A 623 15.56 -36.69 -3.86
C GLY A 623 14.93 -35.82 -2.77
N TYR A 624 13.60 -35.71 -2.80
CA TYR A 624 12.82 -35.04 -1.76
C TYR A 624 12.61 -35.94 -0.53
N SER A 625 12.62 -35.34 0.67
CA SER A 625 12.43 -36.08 1.91
C SER A 625 10.94 -36.28 2.24
N ARG A 626 10.55 -37.53 2.52
CA ARG A 626 9.20 -37.85 3.03
C ARG A 626 8.96 -37.42 4.48
N GLU A 627 10.01 -37.03 5.20
CA GLU A 627 9.90 -36.59 6.59
C GLU A 627 9.33 -35.17 6.70
N PHE A 628 9.42 -34.39 5.61
CA PHE A 628 9.01 -32.98 5.55
C PHE A 628 8.11 -32.72 4.32
N PRO A 629 6.95 -33.40 4.21
CA PRO A 629 6.07 -33.30 3.04
C PRO A 629 5.57 -31.88 2.75
N LYS A 630 5.51 -31.01 3.76
CA LYS A 630 5.14 -29.59 3.60
C LYS A 630 6.34 -28.64 3.44
N ALA A 631 7.56 -29.15 3.29
CA ALA A 631 8.78 -28.36 3.15
C ALA A 631 9.78 -28.99 2.17
N LEU A 632 9.28 -29.65 1.12
CA LEU A 632 10.08 -30.47 0.20
C LEU A 632 11.25 -29.71 -0.43
N GLU A 633 10.96 -28.56 -1.04
CA GLU A 633 11.97 -27.72 -1.70
C GLU A 633 12.92 -27.08 -0.68
N PHE A 634 12.39 -26.60 0.45
CA PHE A 634 13.20 -26.00 1.51
C PHE A 634 14.22 -27.00 2.09
N ASP A 635 13.80 -28.20 2.50
CA ASP A 635 14.72 -29.23 2.99
C ASP A 635 15.76 -29.63 1.94
N LEU A 636 15.37 -29.74 0.68
CA LEU A 636 16.29 -30.04 -0.41
C LEU A 636 17.38 -28.96 -0.51
N LEU A 637 17.01 -27.68 -0.53
CA LEU A 637 17.96 -26.58 -0.61
C LEU A 637 18.92 -26.58 0.58
N LEU A 638 18.43 -26.85 1.79
CA LEU A 638 19.27 -26.99 2.99
C LEU A 638 20.28 -28.14 2.85
N ARG A 639 19.87 -29.30 2.30
CA ARG A 639 20.78 -30.42 2.03
C ARG A 639 21.80 -30.11 0.94
N LEU A 640 21.42 -29.37 -0.10
CA LEU A 640 22.37 -28.91 -1.13
C LEU A 640 23.42 -27.96 -0.53
N ILE A 641 23.05 -27.13 0.44
CA ILE A 641 23.98 -26.28 1.21
C ILE A 641 24.91 -27.13 2.06
N GLU A 642 24.39 -28.15 2.76
CA GLU A 642 25.19 -29.08 3.58
C GLU A 642 26.25 -29.83 2.74
N GLN A 643 25.91 -30.22 1.51
CA GLN A 643 26.78 -31.04 0.65
C GLN A 643 27.81 -30.23 -0.15
N GLY A 644 27.46 -29.01 -0.58
CA GLY A 644 28.31 -28.23 -1.50
C GLY A 644 28.43 -26.75 -1.18
N GLY A 645 28.03 -26.32 0.02
CA GLY A 645 28.07 -24.92 0.45
C GLY A 645 27.06 -24.04 -0.30
N MET A 646 27.28 -22.74 -0.33
CA MET A 646 26.39 -21.77 -0.99
C MET A 646 26.71 -21.58 -2.49
N SER A 647 27.89 -22.01 -2.94
CA SER A 647 28.35 -21.79 -4.32
C SER A 647 27.44 -22.48 -5.34
N GLY A 648 27.09 -21.79 -6.43
CA GLY A 648 26.20 -22.31 -7.47
C GLY A 648 24.71 -22.30 -7.11
N LEU A 649 24.31 -21.76 -5.96
CA LEU A 649 22.93 -21.34 -5.72
C LEU A 649 22.79 -19.92 -6.26
N ALA A 650 21.94 -19.73 -7.26
CA ALA A 650 21.81 -18.47 -7.98
C ALA A 650 20.35 -18.00 -8.01
N HIS A 651 20.17 -16.76 -8.46
CA HIS A 651 18.86 -16.18 -8.76
C HIS A 651 18.85 -15.73 -10.21
N LEU A 652 17.75 -15.99 -10.89
CA LEU A 652 17.43 -15.43 -12.19
C LEU A 652 16.26 -14.46 -12.00
N SER A 653 16.48 -13.17 -12.32
CA SER A 653 15.47 -12.12 -12.22
C SER A 653 14.44 -12.19 -13.36
N GLU A 654 13.88 -13.37 -13.59
CA GLU A 654 12.85 -13.65 -14.58
C GLU A 654 11.60 -14.20 -13.88
N PRO A 655 10.43 -13.54 -14.00
CA PRO A 655 9.18 -14.07 -13.49
C PRO A 655 8.72 -15.25 -14.35
N VAL A 656 8.79 -16.47 -13.81
CA VAL A 656 8.43 -17.70 -14.55
C VAL A 656 6.98 -18.11 -14.32
N LEU A 657 6.42 -17.78 -13.16
CA LEU A 657 5.08 -18.21 -12.73
C LEU A 657 4.23 -17.02 -12.25
N ILE A 658 2.92 -17.15 -12.46
CA ILE A 658 1.86 -16.44 -11.76
C ILE A 658 1.17 -17.48 -10.87
N CYS A 659 1.20 -17.28 -9.57
CA CYS A 659 0.63 -18.20 -8.58
C CYS A 659 -0.17 -17.44 -7.52
N ASP A 660 -1.01 -18.15 -6.77
CA ASP A 660 -1.66 -17.54 -5.62
C ASP A 660 -0.61 -17.16 -4.57
N ALA A 661 -0.80 -15.99 -3.96
CA ALA A 661 0.01 -15.54 -2.84
C ALA A 661 -0.11 -16.57 -1.70
N PRO A 662 0.98 -17.21 -1.26
CA PRO A 662 0.88 -18.15 -0.16
C PRO A 662 0.48 -17.42 1.12
N GLU A 663 -0.41 -18.03 1.89
CA GLU A 663 -0.62 -17.62 3.26
C GLU A 663 0.62 -17.96 4.09
N LEU A 664 1.11 -16.98 4.86
CA LEU A 664 2.18 -17.24 5.81
C LEU A 664 1.56 -17.90 7.05
N GLU A 665 1.89 -19.17 7.27
CA GLU A 665 1.41 -19.98 8.39
C GLU A 665 2.57 -20.64 9.15
N ASP A 666 2.33 -21.07 10.39
CA ASP A 666 3.31 -21.85 11.13
C ASP A 666 3.41 -23.27 10.51
N ASN A 667 4.56 -23.59 9.93
CA ASN A 667 4.80 -24.89 9.29
C ASN A 667 5.76 -25.75 10.13
N PRO A 668 5.27 -26.83 10.79
CA PRO A 668 6.11 -27.69 11.61
C PRO A 668 7.21 -28.42 10.83
N ASP A 669 7.00 -28.69 9.54
CA ASP A 669 7.98 -29.41 8.72
C ASP A 669 9.15 -28.49 8.34
N GLU A 670 8.89 -27.21 8.05
CA GLU A 670 9.94 -26.21 7.86
C GLU A 670 10.79 -26.05 9.12
N GLN A 671 10.17 -25.92 10.30
CA GLN A 671 10.90 -25.80 11.56
C GLN A 671 11.77 -27.02 11.86
N LYS A 672 11.26 -28.23 11.60
CA LYS A 672 12.03 -29.47 11.78
C LYS A 672 13.17 -29.58 10.77
N ALA A 673 12.93 -29.26 9.49
CA ALA A 673 13.97 -29.27 8.46
C ALA A 673 15.09 -28.27 8.79
N LEU A 674 14.74 -27.06 9.23
CA LEU A 674 15.69 -26.06 9.68
C LEU A 674 16.46 -26.50 10.93
N THR A 675 15.77 -27.06 11.93
CA THR A 675 16.42 -27.57 13.15
C THR A 675 17.40 -28.71 12.82
N ARG A 676 17.02 -29.63 11.93
CA ARG A 676 17.90 -30.70 11.42
C ARG A 676 19.13 -30.11 10.75
N HIS A 677 18.94 -29.15 9.85
CA HIS A 677 20.03 -28.48 9.13
C HIS A 677 21.02 -27.81 10.11
N LEU A 678 20.51 -27.03 11.06
CA LEU A 678 21.34 -26.37 12.07
C LEU A 678 22.11 -27.37 12.93
N GLY A 679 21.47 -28.50 13.29
CA GLY A 679 22.12 -29.61 13.99
C GLY A 679 23.26 -30.25 13.18
N GLN A 680 23.07 -30.46 11.88
CA GLN A 680 24.13 -30.97 10.98
C GLN A 680 25.30 -29.99 10.84
N ARG A 681 25.03 -28.69 10.96
CA ARG A 681 26.06 -27.64 11.01
C ARG A 681 26.74 -27.51 12.38
N GLY A 682 26.33 -28.31 13.37
CA GLY A 682 26.93 -28.35 14.71
C GLY A 682 26.31 -27.41 15.74
N TYR A 683 25.18 -26.77 15.43
CA TYR A 683 24.49 -25.88 16.37
C TYR A 683 23.48 -26.64 17.22
N GLN A 684 23.34 -26.22 18.48
CA GLN A 684 22.21 -26.59 19.35
C GLN A 684 21.15 -25.49 19.32
N ALA A 685 20.78 -25.07 18.11
CA ALA A 685 19.97 -23.89 17.91
C ALA A 685 18.52 -24.08 18.38
N GLU A 686 17.89 -22.96 18.73
CA GLU A 686 16.45 -22.86 18.97
C GLU A 686 15.82 -22.06 17.82
N VAL A 687 14.79 -22.63 17.20
CA VAL A 687 14.00 -21.98 16.14
C VAL A 687 12.67 -21.56 16.76
N SER A 688 12.34 -20.28 16.64
CA SER A 688 11.10 -19.71 17.14
C SER A 688 10.37 -18.93 16.03
N SER A 689 9.05 -18.79 16.16
CA SER A 689 8.20 -18.01 15.25
C SER A 689 7.44 -16.97 16.07
N ALA A 690 7.61 -15.69 15.73
CA ALA A 690 6.86 -14.58 16.35
C ALA A 690 5.70 -14.11 15.46
N LEU A 691 5.83 -14.29 14.15
CA LEU A 691 4.80 -14.06 13.15
C LEU A 691 4.69 -15.33 12.31
N PRO A 692 3.47 -15.75 11.92
CA PRO A 692 3.28 -16.90 11.06
C PRO A 692 4.19 -16.89 9.83
N GLY A 693 4.78 -18.04 9.50
CA GLY A 693 5.69 -18.21 8.35
C GLY A 693 7.06 -17.51 8.47
N THR A 694 7.40 -16.94 9.63
CA THR A 694 8.70 -16.31 9.87
C THR A 694 9.46 -17.00 11.00
N TYR A 695 10.75 -17.25 10.80
CA TYR A 695 11.59 -17.93 11.77
C TYR A 695 12.72 -17.03 12.27
N LYS A 696 12.92 -17.08 13.58
CA LYS A 696 14.07 -16.52 14.28
C LYS A 696 14.91 -17.65 14.83
N ILE A 697 16.21 -17.60 14.54
CA ILE A 697 17.19 -18.59 14.97
C ILE A 697 18.02 -18.01 16.11
N ASP A 698 17.98 -18.63 17.28
CA ASP A 698 19.01 -18.49 18.31
C ASP A 698 20.00 -19.65 18.15
N TYR A 699 21.21 -19.36 17.68
CA TYR A 699 22.23 -20.38 17.42
C TYR A 699 22.79 -21.01 18.70
N ARG A 700 22.49 -20.42 19.87
CA ARG A 700 22.92 -20.87 21.20
C ARG A 700 24.42 -21.14 21.27
N HIS A 701 25.20 -20.20 20.74
CA HIS A 701 26.67 -20.23 20.85
C HIS A 701 27.09 -20.48 22.30
N ALA A 702 28.03 -21.39 22.54
CA ALA A 702 28.55 -21.63 23.89
C ALA A 702 29.55 -20.54 24.31
N HIS A 703 30.29 -20.00 23.34
CA HIS A 703 31.27 -18.95 23.57
C HIS A 703 30.58 -17.61 23.86
N ARG A 704 31.21 -16.83 24.74
CA ARG A 704 30.75 -15.50 25.17
C ARG A 704 31.96 -14.56 25.09
N PRO A 705 32.28 -14.05 23.89
CA PRO A 705 33.51 -13.30 23.64
C PRO A 705 33.50 -11.91 24.31
N MET A 706 34.68 -11.32 24.52
CA MET A 706 34.77 -9.89 24.87
C MET A 706 34.42 -9.04 23.63
N VAL A 707 33.69 -7.94 23.83
CA VAL A 707 33.31 -7.00 22.76
C VAL A 707 33.84 -5.59 23.08
N SER A 708 34.53 -4.96 22.12
CA SER A 708 34.99 -3.57 22.27
C SER A 708 34.14 -2.64 21.41
N ILE A 709 33.47 -1.69 22.04
CA ILE A 709 32.64 -0.67 21.36
C ILE A 709 33.53 0.55 21.10
N LEU A 710 33.69 0.92 19.83
CA LEU A 710 34.52 2.04 19.40
C LEU A 710 33.64 3.26 19.15
N LEU A 711 33.92 4.36 19.86
CA LEU A 711 33.22 5.65 19.74
C LEU A 711 34.21 6.74 19.30
N HIS A 712 33.75 7.61 18.40
CA HIS A 712 34.46 8.82 18.01
C HIS A 712 34.02 10.01 18.87
N SER A 713 34.99 10.83 19.30
CA SER A 713 34.73 12.09 19.98
C SER A 713 35.50 13.23 19.33
N GLN A 714 34.81 14.34 19.04
CA GLN A 714 35.40 15.57 18.55
C GLN A 714 34.44 16.74 18.84
N ASP A 715 34.64 17.44 19.96
CA ASP A 715 33.82 18.60 20.38
C ASP A 715 32.29 18.34 20.35
N ASN A 716 31.86 17.09 20.58
CA ASN A 716 30.51 16.57 20.38
C ASN A 716 29.82 16.07 21.67
N LEU A 717 30.06 16.76 22.79
CA LEU A 717 29.63 16.33 24.12
C LEU A 717 28.14 15.93 24.22
N PRO A 718 27.17 16.71 23.70
CA PRO A 718 25.75 16.35 23.85
C PRO A 718 25.39 15.01 23.19
N GLN A 719 25.94 14.73 22.02
CA GLN A 719 25.75 13.49 21.26
C GLN A 719 26.37 12.32 22.01
N LEU A 720 27.68 12.44 22.32
CA LEU A 720 28.45 11.40 22.97
C LEU A 720 27.89 11.03 24.35
N GLN A 721 27.44 12.02 25.12
CA GLN A 721 26.83 11.79 26.43
C GLN A 721 25.54 10.96 26.30
N ARG A 722 24.66 11.27 25.34
CA ARG A 722 23.44 10.47 25.10
C ARG A 722 23.77 9.05 24.66
N CYS A 723 24.72 8.89 23.74
CA CYS A 723 25.16 7.59 23.25
C CYS A 723 25.73 6.73 24.38
N LEU A 724 26.74 7.24 25.11
CA LEU A 724 27.37 6.52 26.22
C LEU A 724 26.36 6.16 27.32
N HIS A 725 25.47 7.09 27.67
CA HIS A 725 24.41 6.82 28.64
C HIS A 725 23.50 5.68 28.18
N SER A 726 23.08 5.68 26.91
CA SER A 726 22.24 4.61 26.35
C SER A 726 22.95 3.25 26.39
N ILE A 727 24.25 3.20 26.08
CA ILE A 727 25.07 1.99 26.15
C ILE A 727 25.12 1.48 27.58
N LEU A 728 25.50 2.32 28.54
CA LEU A 728 25.68 1.92 29.94
C LEU A 728 24.37 1.48 30.61
N GLN A 729 23.23 2.09 30.25
CA GLN A 729 21.94 1.74 30.83
C GLN A 729 21.26 0.54 30.19
N ARG A 730 21.42 0.37 28.87
CA ARG A 730 20.69 -0.67 28.12
C ARG A 730 21.50 -1.95 27.96
N THR A 731 22.82 -1.93 28.03
CA THR A 731 23.61 -3.14 27.76
C THR A 731 23.56 -4.13 28.92
N ARG A 732 22.92 -5.30 28.71
CA ARG A 732 22.93 -6.41 29.67
C ARG A 732 24.15 -7.33 29.54
N TYR A 733 24.73 -7.41 28.35
CA TYR A 733 25.92 -8.21 28.12
C TYR A 733 27.06 -7.77 29.04
N GLN A 734 27.72 -8.71 29.70
CA GLN A 734 28.68 -8.36 30.76
C GLN A 734 30.11 -8.21 30.26
N ARG A 735 30.47 -8.79 29.12
CA ARG A 735 31.84 -8.82 28.60
C ARG A 735 32.03 -7.78 27.51
N TYR A 736 31.95 -6.50 27.87
CA TYR A 736 32.24 -5.41 26.95
C TYR A 736 33.07 -4.30 27.59
N GLU A 737 33.80 -3.60 26.74
CA GLU A 737 34.45 -2.31 27.03
C GLU A 737 34.01 -1.26 26.00
N VAL A 738 34.14 0.01 26.36
CA VAL A 738 33.89 1.17 25.49
C VAL A 738 35.19 1.95 25.34
N LEU A 739 35.66 2.09 24.12
CA LEU A 739 36.87 2.81 23.75
C LEU A 739 36.46 4.09 23.02
N ILE A 740 36.77 5.23 23.62
CA ILE A 740 36.46 6.55 23.07
C ILE A 740 37.74 7.13 22.49
N GLY A 741 37.80 7.27 21.17
CA GLY A 741 38.86 8.01 20.49
C GLY A 741 38.50 9.49 20.45
N ASP A 742 39.24 10.32 21.18
CA ASP A 742 39.13 11.77 21.17
C ASP A 742 40.09 12.36 20.14
N ASN A 743 39.51 12.93 19.07
CA ASN A 743 40.24 13.44 17.90
C ASN A 743 40.73 14.87 18.10
N ALA A 744 41.56 15.07 19.14
CA ALA A 744 42.08 16.37 19.53
C ALA A 744 40.97 17.43 19.72
N SER A 745 39.99 17.11 20.58
CA SER A 745 38.95 18.05 21.00
C SER A 745 39.54 19.27 21.71
N THR A 746 38.89 20.41 21.55
CA THR A 746 39.30 21.69 22.15
C THR A 746 38.39 22.14 23.30
N SER A 747 37.21 21.52 23.42
CA SER A 747 36.26 21.80 24.49
C SER A 747 36.76 21.32 25.85
N ALA A 748 36.96 22.27 26.77
CA ALA A 748 37.32 21.98 28.16
C ALA A 748 36.22 21.19 28.90
N GLU A 749 34.95 21.43 28.57
CA GLU A 749 33.81 20.73 29.15
C GLU A 749 33.83 19.25 28.76
N LEU A 750 34.04 18.96 27.46
CA LEU A 750 34.16 17.58 26.96
C LEU A 750 35.35 16.86 27.59
N SER A 751 36.53 17.52 27.64
CA SER A 751 37.72 16.90 28.26
C SER A 751 37.48 16.55 29.73
N THR A 752 36.89 17.47 30.50
CA THR A 752 36.56 17.25 31.91
C THR A 752 35.57 16.10 32.06
N TRP A 753 34.54 16.05 31.21
CA TRP A 753 33.55 14.99 31.22
C TRP A 753 34.15 13.62 30.89
N LEU A 754 35.03 13.54 29.88
CA LEU A 754 35.73 12.30 29.50
C LEU A 754 36.60 11.76 30.64
N ASP A 755 37.35 12.63 31.33
CA ASP A 755 38.15 12.23 32.49
C ASP A 755 37.28 11.66 33.62
N GLN A 756 36.11 12.26 33.87
CA GLN A 756 35.14 11.75 34.84
C GLN A 756 34.61 10.37 34.43
N GLN A 757 34.24 10.17 33.17
CA GLN A 757 33.70 8.87 32.72
C GLN A 757 34.73 7.74 32.87
N GLN A 758 35.99 8.01 32.54
CA GLN A 758 37.07 7.04 32.71
C GLN A 758 37.33 6.68 34.19
N GLN A 759 37.09 7.60 35.12
CA GLN A 759 37.18 7.34 36.56
C GLN A 759 35.97 6.61 37.13
N LEU A 760 34.76 6.91 36.62
CA LEU A 760 33.50 6.34 37.11
C LEU A 760 33.30 4.88 36.70
N SER A 761 33.81 4.47 35.54
CA SER A 761 33.60 3.14 35.00
C SER A 761 34.89 2.55 34.44
N SER A 762 35.33 1.42 35.00
CA SER A 762 36.49 0.67 34.49
C SER A 762 36.26 0.10 33.08
N ARG A 763 35.03 0.14 32.57
CA ARG A 763 34.68 -0.27 31.21
C ARG A 763 34.95 0.81 30.17
N VAL A 764 35.12 2.07 30.56
CA VAL A 764 35.32 3.20 29.65
C VAL A 764 36.80 3.56 29.61
N ARG A 765 37.40 3.57 28.42
CA ARG A 765 38.77 4.00 28.18
C ARG A 765 38.79 5.09 27.11
N VAL A 766 39.52 6.17 27.37
CA VAL A 766 39.64 7.30 26.46
C VAL A 766 41.06 7.34 25.88
N PHE A 767 41.16 7.43 24.56
CA PHE A 767 42.41 7.60 23.83
C PHE A 767 42.40 8.95 23.15
N ARG A 768 43.38 9.80 23.46
CA ARG A 768 43.47 11.15 22.92
C ARG A 768 44.50 11.18 21.82
N ALA A 769 44.11 11.61 20.62
CA ALA A 769 45.04 11.85 19.54
C ALA A 769 45.82 13.15 19.78
N ASP A 770 47.13 13.12 19.55
CA ASP A 770 48.00 14.31 19.69
C ASP A 770 47.65 15.39 18.66
N GLN A 771 47.15 14.98 17.50
CA GLN A 771 46.74 15.84 16.40
C GLN A 771 45.47 15.28 15.77
N ARG A 772 44.69 16.14 15.10
CA ARG A 772 43.52 15.71 14.34
C ARG A 772 43.94 14.76 13.23
N VAL A 773 43.26 13.62 13.17
CA VAL A 773 43.36 12.62 12.11
C VAL A 773 41.98 12.39 11.49
N SER A 774 41.91 11.60 10.41
CA SER A 774 40.61 11.24 9.83
C SER A 774 39.82 10.29 10.72
N THR A 775 38.50 10.25 10.53
CA THR A 775 37.61 9.35 11.28
C THR A 775 38.04 7.88 11.14
N ALA A 776 38.41 7.45 9.93
CA ALA A 776 38.93 6.11 9.67
C ALA A 776 40.23 5.84 10.42
N ALA A 777 41.20 6.76 10.35
CA ALA A 777 42.50 6.60 11.01
C ALA A 777 42.34 6.51 12.54
N LEU A 778 41.48 7.35 13.14
CA LEU A 778 41.22 7.28 14.57
C LEU A 778 40.62 5.93 14.97
N ARG A 779 39.63 5.44 14.22
CA ARG A 779 39.00 4.14 14.48
C ARG A 779 39.99 2.99 14.34
N ASN A 780 40.87 3.01 13.33
CA ASN A 780 41.94 2.03 13.16
C ASN A 780 42.94 2.06 14.31
N LEU A 781 43.34 3.25 14.78
CA LEU A 781 44.25 3.37 15.93
C LEU A 781 43.61 2.81 17.21
N VAL A 782 42.35 3.16 17.48
CA VAL A 782 41.63 2.70 18.68
C VAL A 782 41.34 1.19 18.60
N SER A 783 41.10 0.63 17.41
CA SER A 783 40.86 -0.81 17.26
C SER A 783 42.08 -1.67 17.63
N GLN A 784 43.31 -1.15 17.45
CA GLN A 784 44.52 -1.86 17.87
C GLN A 784 44.58 -2.04 19.40
N GLU A 785 44.07 -1.07 20.14
CA GLU A 785 44.02 -1.07 21.61
C GLU A 785 42.85 -1.87 22.20
N ALA A 786 41.98 -2.40 21.34
CA ALA A 786 40.83 -3.20 21.71
C ALA A 786 41.22 -4.60 22.21
N LYS A 787 40.62 -4.99 23.34
CA LYS A 787 40.77 -6.31 23.97
C LYS A 787 39.67 -7.29 23.55
N GLY A 788 38.63 -6.80 22.89
CA GLY A 788 37.53 -7.59 22.37
C GLY A 788 37.96 -8.47 21.20
N GLU A 789 37.37 -9.66 21.15
CA GLU A 789 37.44 -10.54 19.98
C GLU A 789 36.55 -9.98 18.84
N TYR A 790 35.54 -9.19 19.20
CA TYR A 790 34.67 -8.47 18.28
C TYR A 790 34.73 -6.97 18.53
N LEU A 791 34.66 -6.21 17.45
CA LEU A 791 34.60 -4.75 17.45
C LEU A 791 33.20 -4.32 17.05
N ILE A 792 32.62 -3.38 17.81
CA ILE A 792 31.43 -2.65 17.39
C ILE A 792 31.85 -1.25 16.98
N LEU A 793 31.65 -0.88 15.72
CA LEU A 793 31.73 0.52 15.30
C LEU A 793 30.37 1.16 15.58
N LEU A 794 30.36 2.22 16.39
CA LEU A 794 29.14 2.90 16.81
C LEU A 794 29.32 4.41 16.60
N ASP A 795 28.33 5.04 15.99
CA ASP A 795 28.31 6.49 15.86
C ASP A 795 28.00 7.14 17.23
N ALA A 796 28.62 8.29 17.51
CA ALA A 796 28.37 9.03 18.73
C ALA A 796 26.97 9.66 18.79
N GLU A 797 26.25 9.73 17.68
CA GLU A 797 24.85 10.18 17.62
C GLU A 797 23.84 9.05 17.92
N SER A 798 24.28 7.79 17.85
CA SER A 798 23.44 6.61 18.06
C SER A 798 22.92 6.52 19.49
N GLN A 799 21.66 6.09 19.65
CA GLN A 799 21.12 5.71 20.97
C GLN A 799 20.54 4.29 20.91
N ILE A 800 21.02 3.43 21.81
CA ILE A 800 20.60 2.03 21.87
C ILE A 800 19.19 1.92 22.46
N VAL A 801 18.32 1.18 21.78
CA VAL A 801 16.93 0.94 22.22
C VAL A 801 16.83 -0.38 23.00
N ASN A 802 17.34 -1.47 22.43
CA ASN A 802 17.15 -2.82 22.96
C ASN A 802 18.17 -3.18 24.06
N VAL A 803 17.72 -3.96 25.04
CA VAL A 803 18.54 -4.31 26.21
C VAL A 803 19.53 -5.46 25.93
N GLY A 804 19.15 -6.40 25.04
CA GLY A 804 19.97 -7.55 24.63
C GLY A 804 20.63 -7.38 23.26
N TRP A 805 21.05 -6.15 22.93
CA TRP A 805 21.49 -5.80 21.57
C TRP A 805 22.82 -6.45 21.19
N ILE A 806 23.80 -6.51 22.10
CA ILE A 806 25.10 -7.18 21.84
C ILE A 806 24.88 -8.67 21.66
N GLU A 807 24.02 -9.30 22.46
CA GLU A 807 23.68 -10.71 22.32
C GLU A 807 23.06 -11.01 20.95
N SER A 808 22.13 -10.17 20.47
CA SER A 808 21.55 -10.29 19.12
C SER A 808 22.59 -10.13 18.01
N LEU A 809 23.52 -9.18 18.13
CA LEU A 809 24.63 -9.00 17.18
C LEU A 809 25.57 -10.22 17.18
N LEU A 810 25.95 -10.70 18.37
CA LEU A 810 26.80 -11.87 18.59
C LEU A 810 26.15 -13.18 18.12
N ASN A 811 24.82 -13.28 18.15
CA ASN A 811 24.10 -14.43 17.63
C ASN A 811 24.39 -14.65 16.14
N GLN A 812 24.49 -13.55 15.38
CA GLN A 812 24.73 -13.59 13.94
C GLN A 812 26.23 -13.58 13.58
N VAL A 813 27.05 -12.70 14.16
CA VAL A 813 28.46 -12.54 13.72
C VAL A 813 29.37 -13.71 14.11
N GLN A 814 28.97 -14.55 15.08
CA GLN A 814 29.72 -15.75 15.44
C GLN A 814 29.55 -16.92 14.46
N ARG A 815 28.68 -16.77 13.44
CA ARG A 815 28.55 -17.75 12.36
C ARG A 815 29.79 -17.68 11.47
N PRO A 816 30.44 -18.81 11.13
CA PRO A 816 31.68 -18.81 10.35
C PRO A 816 31.60 -18.11 8.99
N GLU A 817 30.43 -18.13 8.35
CA GLU A 817 30.18 -17.49 7.07
C GLU A 817 29.86 -15.99 7.17
N VAL A 818 29.66 -15.43 8.36
CA VAL A 818 29.25 -14.03 8.56
C VAL A 818 30.45 -13.17 8.95
N GLY A 819 30.70 -12.10 8.20
CA GLY A 819 31.80 -11.18 8.47
C GLY A 819 31.34 -9.93 9.21
N VAL A 820 30.20 -9.37 8.81
CA VAL A 820 29.70 -8.08 9.33
C VAL A 820 28.21 -8.21 9.68
N VAL A 821 27.79 -7.62 10.80
CA VAL A 821 26.37 -7.52 11.16
C VAL A 821 25.97 -6.09 11.49
N GLY A 822 24.87 -5.61 10.90
CA GLY A 822 24.33 -4.27 11.13
C GLY A 822 22.95 -4.27 11.79
N ALA A 823 22.60 -3.13 12.37
CA ALA A 823 21.33 -2.91 13.07
C ALA A 823 20.27 -2.18 12.22
N ARG A 824 19.01 -2.26 12.65
CA ARG A 824 17.92 -1.39 12.20
C ARG A 824 18.08 0.01 12.79
N LEU A 825 18.03 1.03 11.94
CA LEU A 825 18.02 2.43 12.37
C LEU A 825 16.60 2.99 12.31
N VAL A 826 16.24 3.75 13.34
CA VAL A 826 14.94 4.43 13.46
C VAL A 826 15.12 5.87 13.93
N ASP A 827 14.13 6.73 13.71
CA ASP A 827 14.04 8.03 14.36
C ASP A 827 13.41 7.92 15.77
N ARG A 828 13.14 9.07 16.42
CA ARG A 828 12.57 9.10 17.77
C ARG A 828 11.08 8.78 17.77
N GLU A 829 10.42 9.02 16.66
CA GLU A 829 9.01 8.80 16.39
C GLU A 829 8.73 7.31 16.08
N GLY A 830 9.77 6.54 15.79
CA GLY A 830 9.71 5.12 15.48
C GLY A 830 9.51 4.83 14.00
N THR A 831 9.89 5.75 13.13
CA THR A 831 10.00 5.56 11.69
C THR A 831 11.34 4.93 11.35
N VAL A 832 11.39 4.04 10.37
CA VAL A 832 12.63 3.47 9.83
C VAL A 832 13.41 4.54 9.09
N THR A 833 14.66 4.73 9.49
CA THR A 833 15.62 5.61 8.82
C THR A 833 16.64 4.82 7.99
N GLN A 834 16.91 3.56 8.36
CA GLN A 834 17.77 2.68 7.57
C GLN A 834 17.55 1.20 7.92
N ALA A 835 17.56 0.33 6.91
CA ALA A 835 17.36 -1.12 7.03
C ALA A 835 18.27 -1.87 6.04
N GLY A 836 19.59 -1.73 6.22
CA GLY A 836 20.59 -2.21 5.26
C GLY A 836 20.86 -1.21 4.14
N LEU A 837 21.96 -1.40 3.41
CA LEU A 837 22.37 -0.51 2.32
C LEU A 837 22.35 -1.26 0.98
N ILE A 838 21.78 -0.59 -0.01
CA ILE A 838 21.64 -1.00 -1.41
C ILE A 838 22.50 -0.08 -2.26
N LEU A 839 23.33 -0.67 -3.11
CA LEU A 839 24.21 0.01 -4.05
C LEU A 839 23.43 0.46 -5.29
N GLY A 840 23.70 1.68 -5.75
CA GLY A 840 23.03 2.31 -6.88
C GLY A 840 21.64 2.90 -6.56
N LEU A 841 21.11 2.72 -5.35
CA LEU A 841 19.84 3.33 -4.95
C LEU A 841 19.99 4.86 -4.91
N ASN A 842 19.07 5.56 -5.58
CA ASN A 842 19.08 7.00 -5.81
C ASN A 842 20.41 7.52 -6.39
N GLY A 843 21.07 6.72 -7.24
CA GLY A 843 22.33 7.06 -7.88
C GLY A 843 23.58 6.95 -6.98
N GLY A 844 23.43 6.46 -5.75
CA GLY A 844 24.52 6.34 -4.78
C GLY A 844 24.42 5.09 -3.93
N VAL A 845 24.49 5.24 -2.61
CA VAL A 845 24.24 4.17 -1.64
C VAL A 845 23.06 4.61 -0.79
N GLY A 846 22.00 3.80 -0.75
CA GLY A 846 20.77 4.16 -0.05
C GLY A 846 20.17 2.97 0.70
N SER A 847 19.11 3.23 1.46
CA SER A 847 18.36 2.19 2.17
C SER A 847 16.94 2.13 1.63
N GLY A 848 16.42 0.90 1.49
CA GLY A 848 14.98 0.72 1.31
C GLY A 848 14.21 0.97 2.61
N PHE A 849 12.88 1.04 2.51
CA PHE A 849 11.95 1.18 3.64
C PHE A 849 12.06 2.47 4.46
N VAL A 850 12.79 3.48 3.99
CA VAL A 850 12.86 4.79 4.66
C VAL A 850 11.46 5.41 4.71
N GLY A 851 11.03 5.82 5.90
CA GLY A 851 9.69 6.36 6.12
C GLY A 851 8.64 5.34 6.58
N GLU A 852 8.95 4.04 6.57
CA GLU A 852 8.06 3.00 7.07
C GLU A 852 7.96 3.06 8.61
N PRO A 853 6.80 2.81 9.23
CA PRO A 853 6.71 2.71 10.69
C PRO A 853 7.47 1.48 11.19
N LYS A 854 7.96 1.51 12.44
CA LYS A 854 8.70 0.38 13.03
C LYS A 854 7.92 -0.94 13.07
N THR A 855 6.59 -0.86 13.04
CA THR A 855 5.65 -1.98 13.00
C THR A 855 5.44 -2.56 11.60
N SER A 856 5.91 -1.86 10.55
CA SER A 856 5.87 -2.36 9.18
C SER A 856 6.67 -3.64 9.06
N ARG A 857 6.10 -4.61 8.33
CA ARG A 857 6.74 -5.88 8.00
C ARG A 857 7.68 -5.76 6.81
N GLY A 858 7.46 -4.74 5.97
CA GLY A 858 8.20 -4.52 4.73
C GLY A 858 7.91 -5.58 3.67
N TYR A 859 8.36 -5.28 2.45
CA TYR A 859 8.36 -6.19 1.32
C TYR A 859 9.01 -7.54 1.69
N MET A 860 8.36 -8.67 1.38
CA MET A 860 8.82 -10.02 1.75
C MET A 860 9.14 -10.24 3.24
N GLN A 861 8.45 -9.55 4.16
CA GLN A 861 8.72 -9.61 5.61
C GLN A 861 10.14 -9.12 6.01
N ARG A 862 10.86 -8.46 5.10
CA ARG A 862 12.28 -8.10 5.27
C ARG A 862 12.56 -7.18 6.47
N LEU A 863 11.57 -6.43 6.98
CA LEU A 863 11.78 -5.59 8.18
C LEU A 863 11.69 -6.34 9.51
N VAL A 864 11.29 -7.62 9.49
CA VAL A 864 11.08 -8.43 10.70
C VAL A 864 11.92 -9.71 10.76
N VAL A 865 12.66 -10.05 9.69
CA VAL A 865 13.60 -11.18 9.64
C VAL A 865 15.05 -10.76 9.31
N GLU A 866 16.02 -11.60 9.66
CA GLU A 866 17.40 -11.47 9.19
C GLU A 866 17.52 -11.62 7.66
N GLN A 867 18.49 -10.89 7.10
CA GLN A 867 18.74 -10.91 5.66
C GLN A 867 20.15 -10.45 5.32
N ASN A 868 20.66 -10.91 4.19
CA ASN A 868 21.94 -10.45 3.64
C ASN A 868 21.78 -9.15 2.82
N TYR A 869 22.69 -8.21 3.02
CA TYR A 869 22.83 -6.96 2.23
C TYR A 869 24.25 -6.82 1.70
N SER A 870 24.44 -5.94 0.71
CA SER A 870 25.78 -5.58 0.23
C SER A 870 26.58 -4.79 1.28
N ALA A 871 25.91 -3.93 2.06
CA ALA A 871 26.54 -3.20 3.14
C ALA A 871 25.57 -2.85 4.28
N VAL A 872 26.15 -2.49 5.42
CA VAL A 872 25.47 -1.93 6.59
C VAL A 872 26.25 -0.72 7.11
N SER A 873 25.59 0.18 7.84
CA SER A 873 26.21 1.42 8.31
C SER A 873 27.01 1.25 9.60
N SER A 874 28.10 2.00 9.71
CA SER A 874 28.86 2.18 10.97
C SER A 874 28.12 3.01 12.03
N ALA A 875 26.89 3.44 11.77
CA ALA A 875 25.96 3.89 12.81
C ALA A 875 25.80 2.85 13.93
N CYS A 876 25.83 1.55 13.57
CA CYS A 876 26.01 0.42 14.47
C CYS A 876 26.29 -0.84 13.63
N LEU A 877 27.55 -1.29 13.62
CA LEU A 877 27.95 -2.57 13.03
C LEU A 877 28.91 -3.33 13.93
N ILE A 878 28.89 -4.66 13.86
CA ILE A 878 29.85 -5.56 14.54
C ILE A 878 30.67 -6.34 13.51
N ILE A 879 31.94 -6.58 13.82
CA ILE A 879 32.88 -7.37 13.02
C ILE A 879 33.88 -8.08 13.95
N ALA A 880 34.35 -9.28 13.56
CA ALA A 880 35.44 -9.94 14.27
C ALA A 880 36.73 -9.11 14.13
N LYS A 881 37.47 -8.89 15.22
CA LYS A 881 38.70 -8.09 15.21
C LYS A 881 39.72 -8.68 14.22
N GLU A 882 39.89 -10.00 14.23
CA GLU A 882 40.79 -10.71 13.31
C GLU A 882 40.44 -10.45 11.85
N LEU A 883 39.14 -10.45 11.50
CA LEU A 883 38.70 -10.13 10.14
C LEU A 883 38.93 -8.65 9.81
N PHE A 884 38.61 -7.74 10.73
CA PHE A 884 38.86 -6.31 10.55
C PHE A 884 40.35 -6.03 10.25
N ASP A 885 41.25 -6.64 11.02
CA ASP A 885 42.70 -6.54 10.82
C ASP A 885 43.13 -7.19 9.49
N ALA A 886 42.58 -8.36 9.14
CA ALA A 886 42.88 -9.06 7.89
C ALA A 886 42.43 -8.28 6.63
N LEU A 887 41.35 -7.50 6.72
CA LEU A 887 40.88 -6.62 5.65
C LEU A 887 41.64 -5.28 5.58
N GLY A 888 42.60 -5.05 6.48
CA GLY A 888 43.39 -3.83 6.57
C GLY A 888 42.62 -2.64 7.19
N GLY A 889 41.58 -2.91 7.97
CA GLY A 889 40.76 -1.89 8.63
C GLY A 889 39.98 -0.98 7.67
N LEU A 890 39.64 0.21 8.15
CA LEU A 890 38.99 1.26 7.37
C LEU A 890 40.01 1.95 6.45
N ASP A 891 39.58 2.32 5.24
CA ASP A 891 40.42 3.04 4.29
C ASP A 891 40.69 4.47 4.77
N GLU A 892 41.96 4.81 5.00
CA GLU A 892 42.40 6.13 5.47
C GLU A 892 42.63 7.14 4.33
N GLY A 893 42.36 6.76 3.08
CA GLY A 893 42.60 7.55 1.88
C GLY A 893 41.30 8.10 1.30
N ALA A 894 40.75 7.38 0.32
CA ALA A 894 39.57 7.83 -0.43
C ALA A 894 38.29 7.83 0.42
N PHE A 895 38.22 6.98 1.45
CA PHE A 895 37.03 6.82 2.30
C PHE A 895 37.29 7.20 3.76
N ALA A 896 38.28 8.08 3.98
CA ALA A 896 38.78 8.46 5.31
C ALA A 896 37.71 9.08 6.22
N GLU A 897 36.73 9.79 5.65
CA GLU A 897 35.66 10.49 6.37
C GLU A 897 34.25 9.94 6.10
N SER A 898 34.05 9.19 5.01
CA SER A 898 32.73 8.68 4.61
C SER A 898 32.86 7.44 3.74
N LEU A 899 31.83 6.59 3.69
CA LEU A 899 31.75 5.35 2.90
C LEU A 899 32.76 4.25 3.28
N GLY A 900 33.58 4.44 4.30
CA GLY A 900 34.53 3.42 4.76
C GLY A 900 33.85 2.15 5.30
N ASP A 901 32.63 2.27 5.80
CA ASP A 901 31.79 1.13 6.21
C ASP A 901 31.28 0.32 5.02
N VAL A 902 30.86 0.98 3.94
CA VAL A 902 30.48 0.32 2.67
C VAL A 902 31.69 -0.39 2.06
N ASP A 903 32.85 0.28 1.97
CA ASP A 903 34.09 -0.34 1.47
C ASP A 903 34.51 -1.56 2.31
N LEU A 904 34.39 -1.48 3.64
CA LEU A 904 34.69 -2.60 4.54
C LEU A 904 33.76 -3.80 4.29
N CYS A 905 32.45 -3.57 4.14
CA CYS A 905 31.50 -4.64 3.84
C CYS A 905 31.80 -5.30 2.49
N LEU A 906 32.17 -4.52 1.48
CA LEU A 906 32.53 -5.03 0.15
C LEU A 906 33.85 -5.79 0.14
N LYS A 907 34.85 -5.36 0.91
CA LYS A 907 36.08 -6.13 1.17
C LYS A 907 35.76 -7.47 1.85
N ALA A 908 34.87 -7.48 2.84
CA ALA A 908 34.45 -8.71 3.52
C ALA A 908 33.73 -9.66 2.54
N ALA A 909 32.83 -9.14 1.71
CA ALA A 909 32.16 -9.90 0.66
C ALA A 909 33.15 -10.49 -0.36
N GLN A 910 34.15 -9.71 -0.80
CA GLN A 910 35.22 -10.19 -1.68
C GLN A 910 36.04 -11.33 -1.06
N ALA A 911 36.17 -11.35 0.27
CA ALA A 911 36.80 -12.43 1.04
C ALA A 911 35.86 -13.64 1.28
N GLY A 912 34.63 -13.61 0.78
CA GLY A 912 33.65 -14.70 0.88
C GLY A 912 32.74 -14.65 2.11
N TYR A 913 32.73 -13.55 2.86
CA TYR A 913 31.88 -13.38 4.03
C TYR A 913 30.53 -12.72 3.70
N LEU A 914 29.49 -13.11 4.43
CA LEU A 914 28.19 -12.48 4.38
C LEU A 914 28.15 -11.21 5.24
N THR A 915 27.44 -10.19 4.74
CA THR A 915 27.01 -9.05 5.54
C THR A 915 25.54 -9.26 5.90
N VAL A 916 25.23 -9.38 7.20
CA VAL A 916 23.88 -9.64 7.71
C VAL A 916 23.31 -8.37 8.33
N TRP A 917 22.05 -8.09 8.05
CA TRP A 917 21.28 -7.08 8.78
C TRP A 917 20.29 -7.78 9.71
N THR A 918 20.20 -7.33 10.96
CA THR A 918 19.23 -7.88 11.93
C THR A 918 18.19 -6.84 12.36
N PRO A 919 16.88 -7.17 12.29
CA PRO A 919 15.81 -6.30 12.77
C PRO A 919 15.69 -6.32 14.29
N HIS A 920 16.38 -7.23 14.97
CA HIS A 920 16.30 -7.44 16.42
C HIS A 920 17.16 -6.47 17.24
N VAL A 921 17.92 -5.59 16.56
CA VAL A 921 18.67 -4.50 17.15
C VAL A 921 18.18 -3.20 16.54
N GLN A 922 17.65 -2.31 17.38
CA GLN A 922 17.18 -0.99 17.00
C GLN A 922 18.07 0.08 17.63
N VAL A 923 18.46 1.02 16.80
CA VAL A 923 19.29 2.17 17.19
C VAL A 923 18.60 3.43 16.68
N VAL A 924 18.41 4.41 17.57
CA VAL A 924 17.92 5.72 17.15
C VAL A 924 19.06 6.47 16.47
N HIS A 925 18.91 6.76 15.17
CA HIS A 925 19.90 7.44 14.34
C HIS A 925 19.24 7.99 13.06
N SER A 926 19.76 9.10 12.50
CA SER A 926 19.19 9.73 11.30
C SER A 926 19.26 8.83 10.05
N GLY A 927 20.25 7.94 9.99
CA GLY A 927 20.45 6.98 8.90
C GLY A 927 20.86 7.62 7.56
N VAL A 928 21.08 8.93 7.53
CA VAL A 928 21.41 9.64 6.29
C VAL A 928 22.85 9.31 5.87
N VAL A 929 23.00 8.77 4.66
CA VAL A 929 24.31 8.51 4.07
C VAL A 929 24.84 9.80 3.45
N HIS A 930 25.72 10.50 4.16
CA HIS A 930 26.41 11.67 3.65
C HIS A 930 27.70 11.25 2.95
N ALA A 931 27.71 11.32 1.61
CA ALA A 931 28.87 11.00 0.79
C ALA A 931 29.18 12.13 -0.19
N PRO A 932 30.39 12.75 -0.14
CA PRO A 932 30.82 13.68 -1.17
C PRO A 932 30.86 12.99 -2.55
N GLU A 933 30.48 13.70 -3.61
CA GLU A 933 30.43 13.15 -4.98
C GLU A 933 31.76 12.51 -5.40
N GLN A 934 32.88 13.09 -4.99
CA GLN A 934 34.20 12.55 -5.29
C GLN A 934 34.43 11.17 -4.63
N ALA A 935 34.08 11.03 -3.35
CA ALA A 935 34.24 9.75 -2.64
C ALA A 935 33.29 8.68 -3.22
N LEU A 936 32.05 9.06 -3.54
CA LEU A 936 31.09 8.18 -4.19
C LEU A 936 31.58 7.73 -5.57
N GLY A 937 32.12 8.63 -6.38
CA GLY A 937 32.69 8.29 -7.69
C GLY A 937 33.87 7.32 -7.59
N VAL A 938 34.73 7.48 -6.59
CA VAL A 938 35.83 6.53 -6.32
C VAL A 938 35.28 5.17 -5.87
N LEU A 939 34.25 5.15 -5.01
CA LEU A 939 33.62 3.90 -4.56
C LEU A 939 32.98 3.14 -5.73
N ILE A 940 32.22 3.83 -6.58
CA ILE A 940 31.60 3.27 -7.79
C ILE A 940 32.68 2.75 -8.74
N GLY A 941 33.77 3.50 -8.94
CA GLY A 941 34.89 3.07 -9.78
C GLY A 941 35.57 1.80 -9.24
N LYS A 942 35.81 1.74 -7.93
CA LYS A 942 36.45 0.61 -7.25
C LYS A 942 35.58 -0.66 -7.26
N TRP A 943 34.27 -0.51 -7.09
CA TRP A 943 33.30 -1.61 -6.95
C TRP A 943 32.26 -1.63 -8.09
N SER A 944 32.72 -1.35 -9.31
CA SER A 944 31.83 -1.13 -10.46
C SER A 944 30.90 -2.30 -10.78
N ALA A 945 31.37 -3.54 -10.60
CA ALA A 945 30.54 -4.73 -10.80
C ALA A 945 29.37 -4.80 -9.81
N GLN A 946 29.62 -4.52 -8.52
CA GLN A 946 28.60 -4.55 -7.47
C GLN A 946 27.59 -3.40 -7.59
N PHE A 947 28.01 -2.23 -8.09
CA PHE A 947 27.07 -1.14 -8.40
C PHE A 947 26.24 -1.40 -9.67
N ALA A 948 26.81 -2.11 -10.65
CA ALA A 948 26.07 -2.54 -11.83
C ALA A 948 24.94 -3.51 -11.42
N GLN A 949 25.26 -4.50 -10.59
CA GLN A 949 24.30 -5.48 -10.08
C GLN A 949 24.54 -5.75 -8.59
N ASP A 950 23.72 -5.15 -7.74
CA ASP A 950 23.71 -5.43 -6.30
C ASP A 950 22.93 -6.73 -6.06
N GLU A 951 23.60 -7.78 -5.59
CA GLU A 951 22.95 -9.07 -5.31
C GLU A 951 21.88 -8.99 -4.21
N ALA A 952 21.92 -7.99 -3.33
CA ALA A 952 20.89 -7.80 -2.30
C ALA A 952 19.60 -7.15 -2.83
N TYR A 953 19.58 -6.74 -4.11
CA TYR A 953 18.47 -6.00 -4.73
C TYR A 953 18.12 -6.55 -6.12
N ASN A 954 16.85 -6.90 -6.32
CA ASN A 954 16.40 -7.44 -7.60
C ASN A 954 16.47 -6.38 -8.71
N ALA A 955 16.93 -6.78 -9.91
CA ALA A 955 17.10 -5.88 -11.04
C ALA A 955 15.78 -5.31 -11.61
N ASN A 956 14.65 -5.96 -11.34
CA ASN A 956 13.31 -5.54 -11.76
C ASN A 956 12.65 -4.54 -10.78
N LEU A 957 13.34 -4.18 -9.68
CA LEU A 957 12.87 -3.19 -8.73
C LEU A 957 13.49 -1.81 -9.02
N ASP A 958 12.69 -0.75 -8.88
CA ASP A 958 13.13 0.62 -9.12
C ASP A 958 14.25 0.99 -8.15
N ARG A 959 15.30 1.62 -8.69
CA ARG A 959 16.42 2.13 -7.89
C ARG A 959 16.18 3.56 -7.43
N ASN A 960 15.09 4.20 -7.83
CA ASN A 960 14.74 5.56 -7.43
C ASN A 960 13.61 5.58 -6.39
N GLY A 961 13.65 6.56 -5.50
CA GLY A 961 12.63 6.77 -4.47
C GLY A 961 12.78 5.84 -3.27
N ARG A 962 11.66 5.22 -2.84
CA ARG A 962 11.58 4.40 -1.61
C ARG A 962 12.13 2.97 -1.76
N GLY A 963 12.39 2.54 -2.99
CA GLY A 963 12.74 1.17 -3.35
C GLY A 963 11.57 0.19 -3.22
N PHE A 964 11.77 -1.04 -3.67
CA PHE A 964 10.79 -2.14 -3.65
C PHE A 964 9.50 -1.88 -4.44
N THR A 965 9.55 -0.98 -5.41
CA THR A 965 8.51 -0.78 -6.43
C THR A 965 8.97 -1.34 -7.76
N LEU A 966 8.03 -1.65 -8.66
CA LEU A 966 8.34 -2.10 -10.02
C LEU A 966 9.18 -1.03 -10.75
N ALA A 967 10.29 -1.43 -11.39
CA ALA A 967 11.02 -0.57 -12.33
C ALA A 967 10.23 -0.51 -13.64
N VAL A 968 9.60 0.64 -13.91
CA VAL A 968 8.81 0.91 -15.13
C VAL A 968 9.63 1.67 -16.15
#